data_AF-A0A2D5EU34-F1
#
_entry.id   AF-A0A2D5EU34-F1
#
_cell.length_a   1.000
_cell.length_b   1.000
_cell.length_c   1.000
_cell.angle_alpha   90.00
_cell.angle_beta   90.00
_cell.angle_gamma   90.00
#
_symmetry.space_group_name_H-M   'P 1'
#
loop_
_entity.id
_entity.type
_entity.pdbx_description
1 polymer ?
#
loop_
_entity_poly.entity_id
_entity_poly.type
_entity_poly.pdbx_seq_one_letter_code
_entity_poly.pdbx_strand_id
1 'polypeptide(L)'
;MGSFFTNVQVRTDEAGRAALVDALRESLEAEGLEAVPAESPLEPDRTIVIRPVDAGGWVAVYDSRSEAQDPATLDALATVATEATGGAAFWALVYDSDVLALGLFVAGVRRDGFDSSPGYFGEAVPAEQREALAGDAAAWAEALGVDEAAVAEVLGREDAFAEETLQRLAELLGVEPGRAGVGLRYLGEVEREDAANVVLRFRARERPAWEAGAEGPVALGPRPGFEAPLVAAVGDPLLATLPTANQGGAGVGLRAIVYGSALERGLLEVEALELVVGSPRDAGFERVARTPEPIASEGGRRGLLAEWRRQPIPAGPGAAQPSDAADWPAFLQAQQRAALHLSVRGRVVGAGEGSLVVLLESPAEPPSQVAARYRVRVDAPLWEPLRFAPPPTPMSPRSMLLRRLSGERHRVLLAALSPEARERVSADALERFGGLLERASLDGGLTVSAIWADPSRRPKVSQHRRWPIRGLAKKLAQCAELSVEARAEAEGDANAPLTSEQLVQRVAEGVGGSRARATLALGSGMPFGGAPAEERAWVLGVSVGAGALPAAHAALEAWLDALAADEALLQATLSPAGWAPNATLASTPYEQACGIHQGGCDRAYCARWLRWPGRDRLVLGAGLFAELDREALEAVAEVEARALGGARVTKREGVTRSAWEEALAPILPSAEDARASRGRVG
;
A
#
# COMPACT_ATOMS: atom_id res chain seq x y z
N MET A 1 10.81 1.37 4.19
CA MET A 1 9.80 1.57 5.25
C MET A 1 10.13 2.92 5.83
N GLY A 2 9.18 3.87 5.88
CA GLY A 2 9.45 5.18 6.45
C GLY A 2 9.61 5.11 7.97
N SER A 3 10.28 6.11 8.52
CA SER A 3 10.46 6.29 9.96
C SER A 3 9.26 7.04 10.53
N PHE A 4 8.97 6.84 11.81
CA PHE A 4 8.00 7.66 12.53
C PHE A 4 8.54 7.84 13.93
N PHE A 5 8.81 9.06 14.34
CA PHE A 5 9.36 9.30 15.66
C PHE A 5 9.04 10.69 16.15
N THR A 6 9.13 10.83 17.46
CA THR A 6 9.00 12.10 18.16
C THR A 6 10.08 12.25 19.22
N ASN A 7 10.50 13.49 19.46
CA ASN A 7 11.35 13.86 20.58
C ASN A 7 11.24 15.36 20.86
N VAL A 8 11.73 15.77 22.03
CA VAL A 8 11.90 17.19 22.41
C VAL A 8 13.37 17.44 22.69
N GLN A 9 13.93 18.48 22.10
CA GLN A 9 15.28 18.97 22.37
C GLN A 9 15.17 20.24 23.21
N VAL A 10 15.86 20.25 24.36
CA VAL A 10 15.79 21.33 25.35
C VAL A 10 17.18 21.92 25.57
N ARG A 11 17.33 23.23 25.36
CA ARG A 11 18.61 23.91 25.54
C ARG A 11 18.83 24.22 27.01
N THR A 12 19.79 23.56 27.66
CA THR A 12 20.03 23.72 29.09
C THR A 12 21.40 23.20 29.51
N ASP A 13 21.78 23.45 30.76
CA ASP A 13 22.97 22.87 31.39
C ASP A 13 22.58 21.70 32.32
N GLU A 14 23.55 21.13 33.03
CA GLU A 14 23.28 19.96 33.88
C GLU A 14 22.38 20.30 35.09
N ALA A 15 22.40 21.56 35.56
CA ALA A 15 21.52 22.02 36.62
C ALA A 15 20.08 22.17 36.13
N GLY A 16 19.88 22.72 34.93
CA GLY A 16 18.57 22.78 34.31
C GLY A 16 18.07 21.41 33.85
N ARG A 17 18.94 20.48 33.45
CA ARG A 17 18.58 19.07 33.26
C ARG A 17 18.00 18.45 34.54
N ALA A 18 18.60 18.71 35.70
CA ALA A 18 18.07 18.25 36.97
C ALA A 18 16.70 18.90 37.28
N ALA A 19 16.55 20.20 37.05
CA ALA A 19 15.28 20.90 37.21
C ALA A 19 14.18 20.36 36.27
N LEU A 20 14.54 20.03 35.04
CA LEU A 20 13.65 19.38 34.06
C LEU A 20 13.16 18.02 34.58
N VAL A 21 14.05 17.19 35.11
CA VAL A 21 13.69 15.88 35.68
C VAL A 21 12.67 16.05 36.81
N ASP A 22 12.90 16.98 37.72
CA ASP A 22 12.02 17.20 38.86
C ASP A 22 10.66 17.78 38.42
N ALA A 23 10.65 18.76 37.52
CA ALA A 23 9.42 19.32 36.96
C ALA A 23 8.58 18.26 36.21
N LEU A 24 9.22 17.37 35.46
CA LEU A 24 8.52 16.26 34.80
C LEU A 24 7.93 15.29 35.83
N ARG A 25 8.65 14.94 36.90
CA ARG A 25 8.08 14.09 37.97
C ARG A 25 6.86 14.74 38.61
N GLU A 26 6.95 16.02 38.98
CA GLU A 26 5.83 16.75 39.58
C GLU A 26 4.62 16.83 38.65
N SER A 27 4.85 17.11 37.36
CA SER A 27 3.78 17.14 36.35
C SER A 27 3.10 15.78 36.21
N LEU A 28 3.88 14.69 36.13
CA LEU A 28 3.34 13.33 35.99
C LEU A 28 2.58 12.88 37.25
N GLU A 29 3.05 13.26 38.43
CA GLU A 29 2.33 12.98 39.68
C GLU A 29 1.02 13.77 39.79
N ALA A 30 0.99 15.01 39.29
CA ALA A 30 -0.22 15.82 39.20
C ALA A 30 -1.22 15.27 38.17
N GLU A 31 -0.74 14.60 37.12
CA GLU A 31 -1.56 13.82 36.17
C GLU A 31 -2.14 12.53 36.78
N GLY A 32 -1.82 12.21 38.05
CA GLY A 32 -2.32 11.02 38.74
C GLY A 32 -1.47 9.77 38.49
N LEU A 33 -0.24 9.93 38.02
CA LEU A 33 0.72 8.84 37.89
C LEU A 33 1.53 8.66 39.20
N GLU A 34 2.05 7.47 39.40
CA GLU A 34 3.00 7.13 40.46
C GLU A 34 4.27 6.54 39.86
N ALA A 35 5.41 6.86 40.49
CA ALA A 35 6.70 6.38 40.04
C ALA A 35 6.83 4.86 40.26
N VAL A 36 7.34 4.17 39.25
CA VAL A 36 7.62 2.74 39.29
C VAL A 36 9.14 2.55 39.44
N PRO A 37 9.61 1.90 40.52
CA PRO A 37 11.03 1.58 40.67
C PRO A 37 11.52 0.70 39.50
N ALA A 38 12.77 0.89 39.06
CA ALA A 38 13.33 0.10 37.96
C ALA A 38 13.32 -1.42 38.21
N GLU A 39 13.45 -1.84 39.47
CA GLU A 39 13.41 -3.25 39.90
C GLU A 39 11.98 -3.80 40.08
N SER A 40 10.95 -2.98 39.85
CA SER A 40 9.56 -3.40 40.00
C SER A 40 9.18 -4.39 38.90
N PRO A 41 8.44 -5.47 39.23
CA PRO A 41 7.88 -6.37 38.22
C PRO A 41 6.67 -5.75 37.49
N LEU A 42 6.27 -4.53 37.84
CA LEU A 42 5.14 -3.84 37.22
C LEU A 42 5.59 -3.09 35.97
N GLU A 43 4.90 -3.33 34.86
CA GLU A 43 5.11 -2.57 33.62
C GLU A 43 4.68 -1.11 33.81
N PRO A 44 5.50 -0.13 33.37
CA PRO A 44 5.12 1.27 33.36
C PRO A 44 4.15 1.58 32.21
N ASP A 45 3.20 2.49 32.42
CA ASP A 45 2.32 2.99 31.35
C ASP A 45 2.99 4.12 30.56
N ARG A 46 3.86 4.89 31.22
CA ARG A 46 4.62 5.98 30.60
C ARG A 46 6.08 5.87 30.99
N THR A 47 6.94 5.94 29.99
CA THR A 47 8.40 5.98 30.16
C THR A 47 8.94 7.23 29.48
N ILE A 48 9.71 8.02 30.21
CA ILE A 48 10.43 9.17 29.68
C ILE A 48 11.94 8.94 29.87
N VAL A 49 12.70 9.06 28.78
CA VAL A 49 14.17 8.98 28.79
C VAL A 49 14.73 10.38 28.56
N ILE A 50 15.57 10.83 29.49
CA ILE A 50 16.20 12.16 29.47
C ILE A 50 17.71 11.97 29.39
N ARG A 51 18.30 12.30 28.23
CA ARG A 51 19.73 12.12 27.98
C ARG A 51 20.58 13.17 28.72
N PRO A 52 21.89 12.91 28.91
CA PRO A 52 22.84 13.94 29.34
C PRO A 52 22.85 15.14 28.41
N VAL A 53 23.23 16.30 28.94
CA VAL A 53 23.53 17.49 28.12
C VAL A 53 24.63 17.12 27.12
N ASP A 54 24.39 17.33 25.83
CA ASP A 54 25.39 17.11 24.80
C ASP A 54 26.40 18.26 24.71
N ALA A 55 27.36 18.14 23.78
CA ALA A 55 28.39 19.16 23.59
C ALA A 55 27.82 20.51 23.10
N GLY A 56 26.61 20.54 22.54
CA GLY A 56 25.91 21.74 22.10
C GLY A 56 25.07 22.41 23.19
N GLY A 57 25.01 21.83 24.39
CA GLY A 57 24.16 22.34 25.48
C GLY A 57 22.70 21.93 25.32
N TRP A 58 22.44 20.77 24.71
CA TRP A 58 21.09 20.24 24.49
C TRP A 58 20.83 18.94 25.22
N VAL A 59 19.61 18.81 25.74
CA VAL A 59 19.07 17.59 26.33
C VAL A 59 17.97 17.05 25.45
N ALA A 60 18.10 15.79 25.03
CA ALA A 60 17.06 15.08 24.33
C ALA A 60 16.11 14.39 25.33
N VAL A 61 14.81 14.61 25.14
CA VAL A 61 13.73 14.01 25.91
C VAL A 61 12.88 13.14 24.98
N TYR A 62 12.77 11.86 25.31
CA TYR A 62 11.94 10.90 24.59
C TYR A 62 10.82 10.41 25.51
N ASP A 63 9.59 10.52 25.06
CA ASP A 63 8.40 10.16 25.86
C ASP A 63 7.58 9.10 25.13
N SER A 64 7.25 8.01 25.82
CA SER A 64 6.43 6.95 25.24
C SER A 64 5.04 7.44 24.83
N ARG A 65 4.51 8.49 25.48
CA ARG A 65 3.21 9.08 25.15
C ARG A 65 3.25 9.83 23.82
N SER A 66 4.36 10.49 23.49
CA SER A 66 4.49 11.25 22.24
C SER A 66 4.63 10.34 21.01
N GLU A 67 4.89 9.04 21.18
CA GLU A 67 4.93 8.05 20.10
C GLU A 67 3.56 7.83 19.42
N ALA A 68 2.47 8.29 20.06
CA ALA A 68 1.16 8.41 19.44
C ALA A 68 1.12 9.52 18.36
N GLN A 69 2.18 10.32 18.23
CA GLN A 69 2.35 11.40 17.25
C GLN A 69 1.24 12.46 17.39
N ASP A 70 0.94 12.84 18.63
CA ASP A 70 0.04 13.93 18.94
C ASP A 70 0.85 15.20 19.27
N PRO A 71 0.75 16.26 18.43
CA PRO A 71 1.43 17.53 18.69
C PRO A 71 1.06 18.17 20.02
N ALA A 72 -0.15 17.94 20.56
CA ALA A 72 -0.53 18.53 21.84
C ALA A 72 0.26 17.92 23.02
N THR A 73 0.56 16.62 22.94
CA THR A 73 1.44 15.93 23.90
C THR A 73 2.86 16.50 23.85
N LEU A 74 3.38 16.79 22.65
CA LEU A 74 4.70 17.40 22.47
C LEU A 74 4.74 18.86 22.93
N ASP A 75 3.68 19.64 22.65
CA ASP A 75 3.53 21.01 23.11
C ASP A 75 3.54 21.05 24.65
N ALA A 76 2.79 20.18 25.33
CA ALA A 76 2.76 20.10 26.80
C ALA A 76 4.15 19.76 27.38
N LEU A 77 4.85 18.81 26.77
CA LEU A 77 6.20 18.41 27.20
C LEU A 77 7.22 19.56 27.03
N ALA A 78 7.16 20.27 25.90
CA ALA A 78 8.03 21.42 25.64
C ALA A 78 7.71 22.62 26.56
N THR A 79 6.44 22.85 26.89
CA THR A 79 6.03 23.86 27.87
C THR A 79 6.66 23.59 29.23
N VAL A 80 6.46 22.39 29.80
CA VAL A 80 7.06 22.01 31.10
C VAL A 80 8.59 22.16 31.06
N ALA A 81 9.22 21.72 29.97
CA ALA A 81 10.66 21.78 29.85
C ALA A 81 11.23 23.20 29.83
N THR A 82 10.60 24.11 29.08
CA THR A 82 11.08 25.49 28.96
C THR A 82 10.76 26.34 30.19
N GLU A 83 9.68 26.04 30.91
CA GLU A 83 9.39 26.65 32.22
C GLU A 83 10.41 26.23 33.29
N ALA A 84 10.75 24.94 33.34
CA ALA A 84 11.68 24.40 34.34
C ALA A 84 13.13 24.85 34.11
N THR A 85 13.56 24.92 32.85
CA THR A 85 14.96 25.21 32.50
C THR A 85 15.23 26.69 32.21
N GLY A 86 14.19 27.46 31.88
CA GLY A 86 14.32 28.81 31.31
C GLY A 86 14.92 28.84 29.91
N GLY A 87 15.26 27.68 29.33
CA GLY A 87 15.82 27.54 28.00
C GLY A 87 14.76 27.50 26.91
N ALA A 88 15.21 27.60 25.66
CA ALA A 88 14.38 27.30 24.49
C ALA A 88 14.29 25.77 24.29
N ALA A 89 13.20 25.31 23.71
CA ALA A 89 13.05 23.93 23.28
C ALA A 89 12.39 23.87 21.90
N PHE A 90 12.65 22.80 21.17
CA PHE A 90 11.81 22.44 20.04
C PHE A 90 11.48 20.97 20.10
N TRP A 91 10.30 20.60 19.61
CA TRP A 91 9.98 19.20 19.35
C TRP A 91 10.07 18.91 17.87
N ALA A 92 10.39 17.67 17.55
CA ALA A 92 10.39 17.14 16.20
C ALA A 92 9.42 15.97 16.10
N LEU A 93 8.68 15.91 14.99
CA LEU A 93 7.80 14.83 14.61
C LEU A 93 8.06 14.50 13.15
N VAL A 94 8.48 13.27 12.88
CA VAL A 94 8.58 12.73 11.51
C VAL A 94 7.48 11.70 11.27
N TYR A 95 6.72 11.84 10.17
CA TYR A 95 5.72 10.85 9.70
C TYR A 95 6.18 10.16 8.42
N ASP A 96 6.30 8.83 8.43
CA ASP A 96 6.65 7.94 7.31
C ASP A 96 7.89 8.39 6.48
N SER A 97 8.87 9.04 7.13
CA SER A 97 9.98 9.75 6.48
C SER A 97 9.56 10.87 5.51
N ASP A 98 8.27 11.19 5.47
CA ASP A 98 7.68 12.03 4.45
C ASP A 98 7.37 13.45 4.93
N VAL A 99 6.92 13.59 6.17
CA VAL A 99 6.51 14.89 6.73
C VAL A 99 7.36 15.17 7.95
N LEU A 100 7.92 16.38 8.00
CA LEU A 100 8.56 16.95 9.17
C LEU A 100 7.64 18.00 9.75
N ALA A 101 7.23 17.82 11.00
CA ALA A 101 6.58 18.84 11.79
C ALA A 101 7.46 19.24 12.99
N LEU A 102 7.51 20.54 13.29
CA LEU A 102 8.26 21.11 14.40
C LEU A 102 7.39 22.09 15.19
N GLY A 103 7.72 22.26 16.48
CA GLY A 103 7.19 23.34 17.30
C GLY A 103 8.28 23.94 18.18
N LEU A 104 8.42 25.26 18.13
CA LEU A 104 9.42 26.03 18.89
C LEU A 104 8.80 26.64 20.14
N PHE A 105 9.46 26.49 21.28
CA PHE A 105 8.99 26.93 22.60
C PHE A 105 10.03 27.77 23.32
N VAL A 106 9.56 28.83 23.98
CA VAL A 106 10.38 29.68 24.86
C VAL A 106 9.53 30.10 26.05
N ALA A 107 10.03 29.82 27.26
CA ALA A 107 9.38 30.18 28.53
C ALA A 107 7.90 29.75 28.61
N GLY A 108 7.64 28.47 28.33
CA GLY A 108 6.31 27.85 28.42
C GLY A 108 5.39 28.10 27.22
N VAL A 109 5.78 28.96 26.28
CA VAL A 109 4.92 29.42 25.18
C VAL A 109 5.45 28.96 23.82
N ARG A 110 4.55 28.43 22.98
CA ARG A 110 4.83 28.14 21.58
C ARG A 110 5.06 29.44 20.80
N ARG A 111 6.25 29.59 20.23
CA ARG A 111 6.66 30.75 19.44
C ARG A 111 6.43 30.56 17.95
N ASP A 112 6.62 29.33 17.46
CA ASP A 112 6.50 29.04 16.04
C ASP A 112 6.12 27.56 15.76
N GLY A 113 5.74 27.25 14.52
CA GLY A 113 5.52 25.91 14.02
C GLY A 113 5.95 25.74 12.57
N PHE A 114 6.42 24.55 12.23
CA PHE A 114 6.76 24.15 10.87
C PHE A 114 6.04 22.85 10.52
N ASP A 115 5.53 22.73 9.29
CA ASP A 115 5.02 21.50 8.69
C ASP A 115 5.42 21.49 7.21
N SER A 116 6.28 20.55 6.81
CA SER A 116 6.78 20.47 5.43
C SER A 116 5.72 20.06 4.40
N SER A 117 4.55 19.56 4.83
CA SER A 117 3.46 19.18 3.95
C SER A 117 2.08 19.37 4.59
N PRO A 118 1.64 20.62 4.85
CA PRO A 118 0.36 20.88 5.47
C PRO A 118 -0.79 20.32 4.62
N GLY A 119 -1.63 19.47 5.22
CA GLY A 119 -2.73 18.80 4.52
C GLY A 119 -2.35 17.48 3.85
N TYR A 120 -1.19 16.90 4.19
CA TYR A 120 -0.75 15.57 3.75
C TYR A 120 -1.85 14.50 3.85
N PHE A 121 -2.68 14.55 4.89
CA PHE A 121 -3.79 13.62 5.12
C PHE A 121 -5.07 13.92 4.33
N GLY A 122 -5.01 14.84 3.35
CA GLY A 122 -6.12 15.18 2.46
C GLY A 122 -7.06 16.25 3.01
N GLU A 123 -6.65 16.95 4.06
CA GLU A 123 -7.38 18.05 4.68
C GLU A 123 -7.18 19.34 3.88
N ALA A 124 -8.23 20.15 3.78
CA ALA A 124 -8.13 21.46 3.16
C ALA A 124 -7.52 22.45 4.16
N VAL A 125 -6.21 22.71 4.04
CA VAL A 125 -5.52 23.71 4.86
C VAL A 125 -5.63 25.09 4.20
N PRO A 126 -6.21 26.11 4.85
CA PRO A 126 -6.26 27.49 4.35
C PRO A 126 -4.86 28.06 4.10
N ALA A 127 -4.75 29.02 3.18
CA ALA A 127 -3.45 29.62 2.83
C ALA A 127 -2.75 30.28 4.03
N GLU A 128 -3.51 31.01 4.85
CA GLU A 128 -3.00 31.64 6.09
C GLU A 128 -2.43 30.62 7.08
N GLN A 129 -3.06 29.45 7.21
CA GLN A 129 -2.56 28.39 8.07
C GLN A 129 -1.31 27.73 7.49
N ARG A 130 -1.19 27.62 6.16
CA ARG A 130 0.05 27.12 5.52
C ARG A 130 1.21 28.08 5.72
N GLU A 131 0.95 29.38 5.61
CA GLU A 131 1.95 30.42 5.86
C GLU A 131 2.40 30.39 7.33
N ALA A 132 1.47 30.22 8.27
CA ALA A 132 1.77 30.07 9.70
C ALA A 132 2.49 28.74 10.06
N LEU A 133 2.56 27.78 9.13
CA LEU A 133 3.27 26.50 9.27
C LEU A 133 4.50 26.40 8.37
N ALA A 134 4.90 27.50 7.70
CA ALA A 134 6.09 27.53 6.88
C ALA A 134 7.39 27.66 7.70
N GLY A 135 7.27 27.91 9.01
CA GLY A 135 8.37 28.22 9.91
C GLY A 135 8.81 29.68 9.80
N ASP A 136 8.91 30.37 10.94
CA ASP A 136 9.43 31.73 11.06
C ASP A 136 10.93 31.69 11.37
N ALA A 137 11.76 31.77 10.34
CA ALA A 137 13.22 31.73 10.47
C ALA A 137 13.77 32.76 11.48
N ALA A 138 13.15 33.94 11.59
CA ALA A 138 13.58 34.97 12.54
C ALA A 138 13.29 34.54 13.99
N ALA A 139 12.12 33.95 14.24
CA ALA A 139 11.76 33.43 15.56
C ALA A 139 12.71 32.30 16.00
N TRP A 140 13.06 31.38 15.11
CA TRP A 140 14.03 30.31 15.37
C TRP A 140 15.44 30.86 15.60
N ALA A 141 15.89 31.80 14.77
CA ALA A 141 17.19 32.45 14.92
C ALA A 141 17.34 33.19 16.24
N GLU A 142 16.32 33.95 16.65
CA GLU A 142 16.28 34.66 17.92
C GLU A 142 16.30 33.70 19.11
N ALA A 143 15.40 32.71 19.12
CA ALA A 143 15.27 31.78 20.24
C ALA A 143 16.53 30.92 20.45
N LEU A 144 17.25 30.61 19.37
CA LEU A 144 18.35 29.66 19.38
C LEU A 144 19.73 30.29 19.18
N GLY A 145 19.79 31.59 18.87
CA GLY A 145 21.03 32.34 18.71
C GLY A 145 21.85 31.89 17.50
N VAL A 146 21.17 31.61 16.38
CA VAL A 146 21.79 31.19 15.10
C VAL A 146 21.47 32.19 13.99
N ASP A 147 22.09 32.02 12.82
CA ASP A 147 21.86 32.90 11.66
C ASP A 147 20.49 32.63 11.01
N GLU A 148 19.71 33.69 10.82
CA GLU A 148 18.35 33.63 10.23
C GLU A 148 18.37 33.09 8.79
N ALA A 149 19.34 33.51 7.98
CA ALA A 149 19.42 33.07 6.58
C ALA A 149 19.72 31.57 6.49
N ALA A 150 20.57 31.05 7.39
CA ALA A 150 20.83 29.62 7.49
C ALA A 150 19.59 28.81 7.90
N VAL A 151 18.76 29.33 8.82
CA VAL A 151 17.49 28.68 9.20
C VAL A 151 16.51 28.68 8.03
N ALA A 152 16.35 29.83 7.37
CA ALA A 152 15.47 29.96 6.20
C ALA A 152 15.88 29.02 5.06
N GLU A 153 17.20 28.86 4.83
CA GLU A 153 17.71 27.90 3.86
C GLU A 153 17.29 26.48 4.20
N VAL A 154 17.46 26.04 5.45
CA VAL A 154 17.15 24.67 5.88
C VAL A 154 15.64 24.39 5.81
N LEU A 155 14.80 25.27 6.37
CA LEU A 155 13.34 25.07 6.40
C LEU A 155 12.71 25.19 5.01
N GLY A 156 13.34 25.91 4.07
CA GLY A 156 12.87 26.07 2.70
C GLY A 156 13.22 24.90 1.76
N ARG A 157 13.91 23.85 2.21
CA ARG A 157 14.32 22.73 1.36
C ARG A 157 13.18 21.75 1.08
N GLU A 158 13.15 21.21 -0.13
CA GLU A 158 12.27 20.11 -0.53
C GLU A 158 13.08 18.80 -0.65
N ASP A 159 13.66 18.34 0.46
CA ASP A 159 14.41 17.08 0.46
C ASP A 159 13.46 15.87 0.31
N ALA A 160 13.97 14.75 -0.21
CA ALA A 160 13.15 13.56 -0.46
C ALA A 160 12.68 12.89 0.85
N PHE A 161 13.45 13.05 1.93
CA PHE A 161 13.18 12.51 3.25
C PHE A 161 13.21 13.61 4.31
N ALA A 162 12.20 13.61 5.18
CA ALA A 162 12.03 14.57 6.28
C ALA A 162 13.25 14.62 7.22
N GLU A 163 13.90 13.47 7.42
CA GLU A 163 15.06 13.32 8.28
C GLU A 163 16.27 14.13 7.81
N GLU A 164 16.43 14.34 6.50
CA GLU A 164 17.55 15.12 5.96
C GLU A 164 17.42 16.60 6.33
N THR A 165 16.20 17.15 6.27
CA THR A 165 15.92 18.52 6.72
C THR A 165 16.14 18.66 8.22
N LEU A 166 15.65 17.69 9.01
CA LEU A 166 15.84 17.67 10.46
C LEU A 166 17.32 17.52 10.87
N GLN A 167 18.09 16.68 10.17
CA GLN A 167 19.52 16.52 10.42
C GLN A 167 20.26 17.84 10.21
N ARG A 168 20.02 18.54 9.11
CA ARG A 168 20.66 19.84 8.84
C ARG A 168 20.27 20.89 9.87
N LEU A 169 19.00 20.90 10.29
CA LEU A 169 18.56 21.78 11.37
C LEU A 169 19.29 21.44 12.67
N ALA A 170 19.39 20.16 13.04
CA ALA A 170 20.13 19.74 14.24
C ALA A 170 21.60 20.18 14.20
N GLU A 171 22.28 19.97 13.06
CA GLU A 171 23.67 20.40 12.85
C GLU A 171 23.82 21.92 12.99
N LEU A 172 22.91 22.70 12.41
CA LEU A 172 22.89 24.17 12.52
C LEU A 172 22.74 24.63 13.97
N LEU A 173 21.90 23.94 14.74
CA LEU A 173 21.60 24.27 16.14
C LEU A 173 22.63 23.70 17.14
N GLY A 174 23.59 22.91 16.65
CA GLY A 174 24.56 22.19 17.49
C GLY A 174 23.97 21.02 18.27
N VAL A 175 22.76 20.57 17.92
CA VAL A 175 22.14 19.36 18.46
C VAL A 175 22.82 18.15 17.81
N GLU A 176 23.16 17.13 18.59
CA GLU A 176 23.68 15.88 18.02
C GLU A 176 22.62 15.22 17.11
N PRO A 177 22.87 15.06 15.78
CA PRO A 177 21.80 14.68 14.84
C PRO A 177 21.14 13.33 15.12
N GLY A 178 21.89 12.36 15.66
CA GLY A 178 21.34 11.07 16.05
C GLY A 178 20.33 11.16 17.18
N ARG A 179 20.41 12.19 18.03
CA ARG A 179 19.41 12.45 19.08
C ARG A 179 18.12 13.06 18.55
N ALA A 180 18.23 13.98 17.60
CA ALA A 180 17.08 14.62 16.97
C ALA A 180 16.37 13.67 15.98
N GLY A 181 17.11 12.77 15.33
CA GLY A 181 16.60 11.84 14.31
C GLY A 181 16.03 10.52 14.82
N VAL A 182 15.73 10.41 16.12
CA VAL A 182 15.27 9.15 16.74
C VAL A 182 14.12 9.40 17.72
N GLY A 183 13.30 8.39 17.93
CA GLY A 183 12.23 8.37 18.95
C GLY A 183 12.50 7.28 19.99
N LEU A 184 11.77 7.33 21.10
CA LEU A 184 11.90 6.36 22.19
C LEU A 184 11.83 4.92 21.67
N ARG A 185 10.88 4.63 20.78
CA ARG A 185 10.63 3.28 20.26
C ARG A 185 11.81 2.69 19.48
N TYR A 186 12.68 3.54 18.94
CA TYR A 186 13.85 3.14 18.16
C TYR A 186 15.13 3.03 18.99
N LEU A 187 15.17 3.61 20.19
CA LEU A 187 16.28 3.41 21.11
C LEU A 187 16.35 1.93 21.52
N GLY A 188 17.54 1.33 21.42
CA GLY A 188 17.77 -0.02 21.93
C GLY A 188 17.62 -0.09 23.45
N GLU A 189 17.36 -1.26 24.03
CA GLU A 189 17.30 -1.42 25.51
C GLU A 189 18.56 -0.91 26.20
N VAL A 190 19.74 -1.24 25.66
CA VAL A 190 21.05 -0.77 26.17
C VAL A 190 21.16 0.75 26.13
N GLU A 191 20.66 1.39 25.07
CA GLU A 191 20.70 2.85 24.93
C GLU A 191 19.71 3.56 25.84
N ARG A 192 18.52 2.96 26.06
CA ARG A 192 17.53 3.48 27.00
C ARG A 192 18.04 3.41 28.44
N GLU A 193 18.69 2.30 28.79
CA GLU A 193 19.16 2.00 30.15
C GLU A 193 20.60 2.44 30.43
N ASP A 194 21.21 3.23 29.54
CA ASP A 194 22.50 3.84 29.80
C ASP A 194 22.48 4.58 31.15
N ALA A 195 23.45 4.29 32.01
CA ALA A 195 23.54 4.86 33.36
C ALA A 195 23.66 6.40 33.37
N ALA A 196 24.06 7.01 32.25
CA ALA A 196 24.09 8.46 32.10
C ALA A 196 22.68 9.05 31.87
N ASN A 197 21.72 8.27 31.39
CA ASN A 197 20.34 8.72 31.22
C ASN A 197 19.59 8.78 32.55
N VAL A 198 18.60 9.67 32.62
CA VAL A 198 17.55 9.58 33.63
C VAL A 198 16.33 8.94 32.98
N VAL A 199 15.92 7.79 33.50
CA VAL A 199 14.73 7.07 33.03
C VAL A 199 13.62 7.18 34.06
N LEU A 200 12.60 7.94 33.69
CA LEU A 200 11.39 8.12 34.47
C LEU A 200 10.36 7.06 34.05
N ARG A 201 9.94 6.21 34.99
CA ARG A 201 8.94 5.15 34.77
C ARG A 201 7.73 5.43 35.65
N PHE A 202 6.56 5.50 35.05
CA PHE A 202 5.34 5.91 35.72
C PHE A 202 4.17 5.01 35.35
N ARG A 203 3.26 4.83 36.31
CA ARG A 203 2.03 4.06 36.16
C ARG A 203 0.85 4.83 36.72
N ALA A 204 -0.33 4.72 36.12
CA ALA A 204 -1.55 5.34 36.63
C ALA A 204 -1.93 4.74 37.99
N ARG A 205 -2.15 5.60 39.00
CA ARG A 205 -2.57 5.21 40.35
C ARG A 205 -3.92 4.49 40.32
N GLU A 206 -4.84 4.99 39.50
CA GLU A 206 -6.11 4.33 39.18
C GLU A 206 -5.97 3.66 37.82
N ARG A 207 -6.09 2.33 37.76
CA ARG A 207 -5.98 1.60 36.50
C ARG A 207 -7.18 1.94 35.60
N PRO A 208 -6.96 2.16 34.30
CA PRO A 208 -8.06 2.39 33.38
C PRO A 208 -9.07 1.23 33.42
N ALA A 209 -10.37 1.56 33.45
CA ALA A 209 -11.43 0.56 33.56
C ALA A 209 -11.44 -0.45 32.40
N TRP A 210 -10.86 -0.10 31.24
CA TRP A 210 -10.75 -0.99 30.08
C TRP A 210 -9.75 -2.13 30.27
N GLU A 211 -8.82 -2.01 31.23
CA GLU A 211 -7.86 -3.07 31.58
C GLU A 211 -8.47 -4.19 32.40
N ALA A 212 -9.55 -3.91 33.11
CA ALA A 212 -10.31 -4.95 33.78
C ALA A 212 -10.84 -5.92 32.73
N GLY A 213 -10.58 -7.22 32.91
CA GLY A 213 -11.19 -8.24 32.06
C GLY A 213 -12.72 -8.16 32.18
N ALA A 214 -13.43 -8.34 31.08
CA ALA A 214 -14.86 -8.51 31.12
C ALA A 214 -15.23 -9.67 32.06
N GLU A 215 -16.37 -9.56 32.74
CA GLU A 215 -16.88 -10.59 33.65
C GLU A 215 -17.93 -11.48 32.96
N GLY A 216 -18.29 -12.58 33.62
CA GLY A 216 -19.32 -13.51 33.15
C GLY A 216 -18.80 -14.58 32.18
N PRO A 217 -19.70 -15.31 31.50
CA PRO A 217 -19.32 -16.38 30.57
C PRO A 217 -18.69 -15.80 29.30
N VAL A 218 -18.02 -16.67 28.53
CA VAL A 218 -17.54 -16.34 27.18
C VAL A 218 -18.71 -15.86 26.32
N ALA A 219 -18.61 -14.62 25.85
CA ALA A 219 -19.60 -13.98 25.00
C ALA A 219 -18.93 -13.62 23.67
N LEU A 220 -19.20 -14.41 22.63
CA LEU A 220 -18.66 -14.15 21.30
C LEU A 220 -19.29 -12.86 20.74
N GLY A 221 -18.45 -11.85 20.54
CA GLY A 221 -18.87 -10.52 20.17
C GLY A 221 -19.55 -10.46 18.80
N PRO A 222 -20.58 -9.61 18.63
CA PRO A 222 -21.33 -9.54 17.40
C PRO A 222 -20.46 -9.00 16.27
N ARG A 223 -20.36 -9.78 15.20
CA ARG A 223 -20.38 -9.20 13.86
C ARG A 223 -21.79 -9.44 13.31
N PRO A 224 -22.61 -8.39 13.08
CA PRO A 224 -23.92 -8.59 12.49
C PRO A 224 -23.77 -9.38 11.18
N GLY A 225 -24.64 -10.38 11.00
CA GLY A 225 -24.60 -11.41 9.96
C GLY A 225 -23.72 -11.06 8.76
N PHE A 226 -22.45 -11.42 8.86
CA PHE A 226 -21.47 -11.10 7.84
C PHE A 226 -21.77 -11.97 6.62
N GLU A 227 -22.27 -11.35 5.56
CA GLU A 227 -22.46 -12.00 4.28
C GLU A 227 -21.33 -11.61 3.32
N ALA A 228 -20.41 -12.54 3.06
CA ALA A 228 -19.28 -12.31 2.16
C ALA A 228 -19.40 -13.11 0.87
N PRO A 229 -18.97 -12.56 -0.28
CA PRO A 229 -18.76 -13.37 -1.46
C PRO A 229 -17.52 -14.26 -1.26
N LEU A 230 -17.65 -15.56 -1.51
CA LEU A 230 -16.52 -16.48 -1.68
C LEU A 230 -16.46 -16.83 -3.16
N VAL A 231 -15.49 -16.24 -3.86
CA VAL A 231 -15.36 -16.39 -5.31
C VAL A 231 -14.07 -17.13 -5.61
N ALA A 232 -14.18 -18.37 -6.06
CA ALA A 232 -13.04 -19.26 -6.30
C ALA A 232 -13.16 -19.99 -7.65
N ALA A 233 -12.13 -20.71 -8.08
CA ALA A 233 -12.18 -21.61 -9.22
C ALA A 233 -11.88 -23.03 -8.77
N VAL A 234 -12.35 -24.03 -9.53
CA VAL A 234 -11.98 -25.43 -9.29
C VAL A 234 -10.45 -25.56 -9.29
N GLY A 235 -9.91 -26.20 -8.25
CA GLY A 235 -8.47 -26.34 -8.00
C GLY A 235 -7.86 -25.27 -7.09
N ASP A 236 -8.62 -24.27 -6.66
CA ASP A 236 -8.18 -23.33 -5.62
C ASP A 236 -8.17 -23.98 -4.23
N PRO A 237 -7.30 -23.51 -3.31
CA PRO A 237 -7.47 -23.76 -1.90
C PRO A 237 -8.75 -23.08 -1.39
N LEU A 238 -9.54 -23.79 -0.58
CA LEU A 238 -10.64 -23.20 0.18
C LEU A 238 -10.06 -22.48 1.40
N LEU A 239 -10.40 -21.20 1.54
CA LEU A 239 -10.20 -20.44 2.76
C LEU A 239 -11.44 -19.58 3.03
N ALA A 240 -12.17 -19.90 4.09
CA ALA A 240 -13.24 -19.06 4.62
C ALA A 240 -12.95 -18.74 6.08
N THR A 241 -13.02 -17.46 6.47
CA THR A 241 -12.56 -17.00 7.78
C THR A 241 -13.66 -16.32 8.58
N LEU A 242 -13.85 -16.72 9.82
CA LEU A 242 -14.74 -16.09 10.79
C LEU A 242 -13.89 -15.44 11.89
N PRO A 243 -13.55 -14.15 11.79
CA PRO A 243 -12.91 -13.42 12.87
C PRO A 243 -13.98 -12.92 13.84
N THR A 244 -13.75 -13.10 15.12
CA THR A 244 -14.56 -12.60 16.23
C THR A 244 -13.65 -12.31 17.43
N ALA A 245 -14.21 -11.98 18.58
CA ALA A 245 -13.49 -11.83 19.82
C ALA A 245 -14.40 -12.23 20.98
N ASN A 246 -13.80 -12.66 22.08
CA ASN A 246 -14.54 -12.77 23.34
C ASN A 246 -14.77 -11.36 23.91
N GLN A 247 -16.02 -11.04 24.25
CA GLN A 247 -16.45 -9.82 24.93
C GLN A 247 -16.91 -10.08 26.36
N GLY A 248 -16.97 -11.34 26.78
CA GLY A 248 -17.29 -11.75 28.13
C GLY A 248 -16.04 -12.18 28.88
N GLY A 249 -16.24 -12.82 30.03
CA GLY A 249 -15.13 -13.31 30.84
C GLY A 249 -14.37 -14.48 30.24
N ALA A 250 -13.25 -14.80 30.90
CA ALA A 250 -12.40 -15.91 30.49
C ALA A 250 -13.15 -17.23 30.61
N GLY A 251 -12.82 -18.18 29.76
CA GLY A 251 -13.44 -19.51 29.78
C GLY A 251 -12.63 -20.56 29.05
N VAL A 252 -13.28 -21.70 28.79
CA VAL A 252 -12.66 -22.85 28.15
C VAL A 252 -13.66 -23.48 27.18
N GLY A 253 -13.20 -23.86 26.00
CA GLY A 253 -13.98 -24.65 25.06
C GLY A 253 -14.64 -23.82 23.97
N LEU A 254 -14.57 -24.33 22.74
CA LEU A 254 -15.29 -23.81 21.58
C LEU A 254 -15.74 -24.95 20.67
N ARG A 255 -16.80 -24.71 19.91
CA ARG A 255 -17.34 -25.61 18.90
C ARG A 255 -17.54 -24.87 17.58
N ALA A 256 -17.05 -25.44 16.48
CA ALA A 256 -17.28 -24.90 15.14
C ALA A 256 -18.14 -25.84 14.31
N ILE A 257 -19.11 -25.27 13.58
CA ILE A 257 -20.00 -25.98 12.69
C ILE A 257 -19.95 -25.33 11.31
N VAL A 258 -19.77 -26.14 10.27
CA VAL A 258 -19.76 -25.67 8.88
C VAL A 258 -20.81 -26.44 8.07
N TYR A 259 -21.68 -25.74 7.36
CA TYR A 259 -22.75 -26.35 6.57
C TYR A 259 -23.20 -25.44 5.42
N GLY A 260 -23.96 -25.95 4.46
CA GLY A 260 -24.54 -25.15 3.38
C GLY A 260 -24.56 -25.86 2.03
N SER A 261 -25.28 -25.29 1.07
CA SER A 261 -25.53 -25.93 -0.22
C SER A 261 -24.27 -26.13 -1.06
N ALA A 262 -23.20 -25.35 -0.81
CA ALA A 262 -21.92 -25.55 -1.50
C ALA A 262 -21.23 -26.87 -1.10
N LEU A 263 -21.40 -27.32 0.15
CA LEU A 263 -20.91 -28.63 0.59
C LEU A 263 -21.81 -29.75 0.08
N GLU A 264 -23.14 -29.57 0.18
CA GLU A 264 -24.12 -30.57 -0.26
C GLU A 264 -24.02 -30.87 -1.77
N ARG A 265 -23.72 -29.85 -2.57
CA ARG A 265 -23.51 -29.96 -4.02
C ARG A 265 -22.10 -30.42 -4.42
N GLY A 266 -21.21 -30.67 -3.46
CA GLY A 266 -19.83 -31.06 -3.73
C GLY A 266 -19.02 -29.98 -4.47
N LEU A 267 -19.28 -28.70 -4.18
CA LEU A 267 -18.46 -27.59 -4.71
C LEU A 267 -17.17 -27.42 -3.90
N LEU A 268 -17.24 -27.71 -2.60
CA LEU A 268 -16.19 -27.49 -1.61
C LEU A 268 -15.91 -28.79 -0.84
N GLU A 269 -14.64 -29.03 -0.56
CA GLU A 269 -14.17 -30.07 0.35
C GLU A 269 -13.45 -29.39 1.52
N VAL A 270 -13.87 -29.67 2.76
CA VAL A 270 -13.25 -29.11 3.97
C VAL A 270 -12.36 -30.17 4.59
N GLU A 271 -11.10 -29.84 4.77
CA GLU A 271 -10.06 -30.74 5.29
C GLU A 271 -9.76 -30.45 6.77
N ALA A 272 -9.81 -29.17 7.16
CA ALA A 272 -9.50 -28.74 8.51
C ALA A 272 -10.27 -27.47 8.90
N LEU A 273 -10.60 -27.39 10.18
CA LEU A 273 -10.99 -26.16 10.86
C LEU A 273 -9.83 -25.74 11.76
N GLU A 274 -9.33 -24.53 11.56
CA GLU A 274 -8.17 -23.99 12.27
C GLU A 274 -8.63 -22.83 13.16
N LEU A 275 -8.40 -22.95 14.46
CA LEU A 275 -8.69 -21.92 15.43
C LEU A 275 -7.38 -21.24 15.86
N VAL A 276 -7.37 -19.91 15.81
CA VAL A 276 -6.35 -19.07 16.42
C VAL A 276 -7.00 -18.29 17.56
N VAL A 277 -6.36 -18.31 18.72
CA VAL A 277 -6.74 -17.51 19.90
C VAL A 277 -5.63 -16.50 20.17
N GLY A 278 -5.98 -15.22 20.28
CA GLY A 278 -5.04 -14.13 20.47
C GLY A 278 -4.47 -13.56 19.16
N SER A 279 -3.38 -12.79 19.27
CA SER A 279 -2.68 -12.19 18.12
C SER A 279 -1.59 -13.13 17.61
N PRO A 280 -1.53 -13.43 16.29
CA PRO A 280 -0.42 -14.20 15.72
C PRO A 280 0.93 -13.46 15.76
N ARG A 281 0.96 -12.22 16.23
CA ARG A 281 2.18 -11.44 16.48
C ARG A 281 2.76 -11.66 17.88
N ASP A 282 1.96 -12.17 18.82
CA ASP A 282 2.38 -12.34 20.21
C ASP A 282 3.19 -13.64 20.35
N ALA A 283 4.27 -13.60 21.14
CA ALA A 283 4.98 -14.81 21.53
C ALA A 283 4.04 -15.71 22.34
N GLY A 284 3.72 -16.89 21.83
CA GLY A 284 2.84 -17.86 22.50
C GLY A 284 1.40 -17.94 21.99
N PHE A 285 1.07 -17.33 20.85
CA PHE A 285 -0.24 -17.57 20.21
C PHE A 285 -0.43 -19.05 19.88
N GLU A 286 -1.64 -19.56 20.11
CA GLU A 286 -1.96 -20.97 19.84
C GLU A 286 -2.77 -21.09 18.54
N ARG A 287 -2.29 -21.98 17.66
CA ARG A 287 -2.97 -22.32 16.41
C ARG A 287 -3.30 -23.80 16.42
N VAL A 288 -4.57 -24.13 16.57
CA VAL A 288 -5.03 -25.51 16.70
C VAL A 288 -5.91 -25.89 15.54
N ALA A 289 -5.39 -26.75 14.66
CA ALA A 289 -6.15 -27.34 13.57
C ALA A 289 -6.83 -28.64 14.01
N ARG A 290 -8.07 -28.85 13.55
CA ARG A 290 -8.86 -30.07 13.76
C ARG A 290 -9.45 -30.52 12.42
N THR A 291 -9.38 -31.81 12.14
CA THR A 291 -10.16 -32.41 11.07
C THR A 291 -11.62 -32.49 11.53
N PRO A 292 -12.57 -31.92 10.79
CA PRO A 292 -13.96 -31.92 11.24
C PRO A 292 -14.63 -33.27 10.95
N GLU A 293 -15.58 -33.63 11.82
CA GLU A 293 -16.40 -34.83 11.69
C GLU A 293 -17.75 -34.51 11.04
N PRO A 294 -18.29 -35.41 10.19
CA PRO A 294 -19.60 -35.20 9.59
C PRO A 294 -20.72 -35.28 10.63
N ILE A 295 -21.65 -34.35 10.56
CA ILE A 295 -22.85 -34.30 11.40
C ILE A 295 -24.12 -34.17 10.55
N ALA A 296 -25.23 -34.67 11.08
CA ALA A 296 -26.56 -34.28 10.65
C ALA A 296 -27.01 -33.10 11.52
N SER A 297 -27.29 -31.94 10.93
CA SER A 297 -27.88 -30.83 11.69
C SER A 297 -29.35 -31.11 12.00
N GLU A 298 -29.89 -30.45 13.03
CA GLU A 298 -31.34 -30.35 13.20
C GLU A 298 -31.97 -29.82 11.91
N GLY A 299 -32.90 -30.58 11.33
CA GLY A 299 -33.47 -30.30 10.00
C GLY A 299 -32.89 -31.11 8.84
N GLY A 300 -31.99 -32.07 9.09
CA GLY A 300 -31.54 -33.06 8.09
C GLY A 300 -30.46 -32.56 7.11
N ARG A 301 -29.88 -31.38 7.35
CA ARG A 301 -28.78 -30.84 6.53
C ARG A 301 -27.46 -31.51 6.93
N ARG A 302 -26.59 -31.76 5.95
CA ARG A 302 -25.24 -32.29 6.20
C ARG A 302 -24.31 -31.16 6.59
N GLY A 303 -23.58 -31.32 7.69
CA GLY A 303 -22.60 -30.37 8.18
C GLY A 303 -21.33 -31.06 8.66
N LEU A 304 -20.38 -30.24 9.10
CA LEU A 304 -19.07 -30.63 9.60
C LEU A 304 -18.85 -29.97 10.96
N LEU A 305 -18.31 -30.71 11.92
CA LEU A 305 -18.13 -30.30 13.31
C LEU A 305 -16.67 -30.44 13.74
N ALA A 306 -16.11 -29.41 14.40
CA ALA A 306 -14.90 -29.55 15.20
C ALA A 306 -15.08 -28.96 16.60
N GLU A 307 -14.41 -29.55 17.58
CA GLU A 307 -14.47 -29.12 18.97
C GLU A 307 -13.08 -28.89 19.55
N TRP A 308 -12.96 -27.82 20.35
CA TRP A 308 -11.76 -27.48 21.12
C TRP A 308 -12.07 -27.46 22.61
N ARG A 309 -12.53 -28.59 23.16
CA ARG A 309 -13.08 -28.71 24.53
C ARG A 309 -12.21 -28.18 25.67
N ARG A 310 -10.89 -28.08 25.46
CA ARG A 310 -9.91 -27.64 26.47
C ARG A 310 -9.18 -26.35 26.10
N GLN A 311 -9.59 -25.67 25.03
CA GLN A 311 -8.93 -24.45 24.60
C GLN A 311 -9.21 -23.32 25.58
N PRO A 312 -8.19 -22.72 26.23
CA PRO A 312 -8.38 -21.53 27.04
C PRO A 312 -8.79 -20.35 26.15
N ILE A 313 -9.78 -19.59 26.60
CA ILE A 313 -10.29 -18.38 25.95
C ILE A 313 -10.07 -17.20 26.90
N PRO A 314 -9.18 -16.25 26.56
CA PRO A 314 -8.97 -15.05 27.37
C PRO A 314 -10.25 -14.23 27.50
N ALA A 315 -10.39 -13.52 28.62
CA ALA A 315 -11.45 -12.53 28.79
C ALA A 315 -11.30 -11.41 27.75
N GLY A 316 -12.42 -10.87 27.29
CA GLY A 316 -12.43 -9.59 26.56
C GLY A 316 -11.94 -8.45 27.45
N PRO A 317 -11.55 -7.30 26.87
CA PRO A 317 -11.38 -6.09 27.66
C PRO A 317 -12.71 -5.66 28.27
N GLY A 318 -12.65 -4.85 29.32
CA GLY A 318 -13.82 -4.31 29.99
C GLY A 318 -14.71 -3.50 29.04
N ALA A 319 -15.95 -3.25 29.45
CA ALA A 319 -16.92 -2.52 28.62
C ALA A 319 -16.53 -1.05 28.38
N ALA A 320 -15.62 -0.49 29.18
CA ALA A 320 -15.12 0.86 29.00
C ALA A 320 -14.18 0.94 27.79
N GLN A 321 -14.30 2.03 27.02
CA GLN A 321 -13.34 2.38 25.98
C GLN A 321 -12.29 3.35 26.54
N PRO A 322 -11.09 3.40 25.97
CA PRO A 322 -10.13 4.45 26.27
C PRO A 322 -10.72 5.84 26.03
N SER A 323 -10.58 6.73 27.01
CA SER A 323 -10.86 8.16 26.84
C SER A 323 -9.66 8.92 26.28
N ASP A 324 -8.45 8.38 26.45
CA ASP A 324 -7.18 8.97 26.01
C ASP A 324 -6.70 8.32 24.72
N ALA A 325 -6.19 9.13 23.78
CA ALA A 325 -5.56 8.68 22.54
C ALA A 325 -4.39 7.71 22.81
N ALA A 326 -3.62 7.97 23.87
CA ALA A 326 -2.42 7.22 24.23
C ALA A 326 -2.72 5.77 24.69
N ASP A 327 -3.93 5.52 25.20
CA ASP A 327 -4.34 4.22 25.69
C ASP A 327 -4.83 3.26 24.58
N TRP A 328 -5.17 3.80 23.41
CA TRP A 328 -5.72 3.00 22.30
C TRP A 328 -4.82 1.86 21.85
N PRO A 329 -3.49 2.02 21.69
CA PRO A 329 -2.61 0.90 21.35
C PRO A 329 -2.70 -0.26 22.34
N ALA A 330 -2.66 0.03 23.65
CA ALA A 330 -2.72 -0.99 24.70
C ALA A 330 -4.10 -1.65 24.78
N PHE A 331 -5.18 -0.88 24.62
CA PHE A 331 -6.54 -1.39 24.53
C PHE A 331 -6.74 -2.28 23.29
N LEU A 332 -6.22 -1.89 22.13
CA LEU A 332 -6.27 -2.69 20.91
C LEU A 332 -5.46 -3.99 21.07
N GLN A 333 -4.33 -3.95 21.78
CA GLN A 333 -3.58 -5.15 22.13
C GLN A 333 -4.39 -6.06 23.06
N ALA A 334 -5.09 -5.50 24.06
CA ALA A 334 -5.99 -6.25 24.92
C ALA A 334 -7.15 -6.90 24.13
N GLN A 335 -7.76 -6.16 23.21
CA GLN A 335 -8.74 -6.72 22.27
C GLN A 335 -8.16 -7.85 21.42
N GLN A 336 -6.94 -7.69 20.92
CA GLN A 336 -6.27 -8.70 20.11
C GLN A 336 -5.97 -9.97 20.90
N ARG A 337 -5.63 -9.89 22.19
CA ARG A 337 -5.47 -11.07 23.07
C ARG A 337 -6.76 -11.88 23.21
N ALA A 338 -7.91 -11.21 23.19
CA ALA A 338 -9.24 -11.84 23.22
C ALA A 338 -9.78 -12.20 21.82
N ALA A 339 -9.02 -11.94 20.75
CA ALA A 339 -9.44 -12.23 19.39
C ALA A 339 -9.48 -13.73 19.13
N LEU A 340 -10.45 -14.13 18.31
CA LEU A 340 -10.64 -15.50 17.86
C LEU A 340 -10.74 -15.49 16.34
N HIS A 341 -9.96 -16.33 15.68
CA HIS A 341 -9.99 -16.46 14.23
C HIS A 341 -10.20 -17.92 13.85
N LEU A 342 -11.38 -18.23 13.35
CA LEU A 342 -11.68 -19.55 12.81
C LEU A 342 -11.49 -19.54 11.29
N SER A 343 -10.64 -20.42 10.78
CA SER A 343 -10.43 -20.64 9.34
C SER A 343 -10.93 -22.01 8.91
N VAL A 344 -11.78 -22.04 7.90
CA VAL A 344 -12.19 -23.24 7.17
C VAL A 344 -11.21 -23.45 6.03
N ARG A 345 -10.48 -24.57 6.05
CA ARG A 345 -9.46 -24.91 5.07
C ARG A 345 -9.84 -26.17 4.30
N GLY A 346 -9.49 -26.19 3.02
CA GLY A 346 -9.63 -27.39 2.18
C GLY A 346 -9.45 -27.08 0.70
N ARG A 347 -10.32 -27.64 -0.14
CA ARG A 347 -10.22 -27.55 -1.60
C ARG A 347 -11.53 -27.14 -2.26
N VAL A 348 -11.41 -26.42 -3.37
CA VAL A 348 -12.53 -26.10 -4.26
C VAL A 348 -12.55 -27.13 -5.38
N VAL A 349 -13.59 -27.97 -5.43
CA VAL A 349 -13.60 -29.21 -6.23
C VAL A 349 -14.66 -29.24 -7.33
N GLY A 350 -15.69 -28.38 -7.26
CA GLY A 350 -16.78 -28.34 -8.25
C GLY A 350 -17.24 -26.92 -8.58
N ALA A 351 -17.56 -26.67 -9.85
CA ALA A 351 -18.06 -25.38 -10.33
C ALA A 351 -19.56 -25.20 -10.05
N GLY A 352 -19.98 -23.96 -9.81
CA GLY A 352 -21.38 -23.60 -9.57
C GLY A 352 -21.54 -22.53 -8.49
N GLU A 353 -22.77 -22.37 -8.01
CA GLU A 353 -23.11 -21.40 -6.98
C GLU A 353 -23.71 -22.10 -5.76
N GLY A 354 -23.54 -21.53 -4.57
CA GLY A 354 -24.09 -22.11 -3.35
C GLY A 354 -23.90 -21.20 -2.15
N SER A 355 -24.13 -21.75 -0.97
CA SER A 355 -23.86 -21.09 0.29
C SER A 355 -22.97 -21.93 1.19
N LEU A 356 -22.16 -21.25 2.00
CA LEU A 356 -21.39 -21.83 3.09
C LEU A 356 -21.68 -21.01 4.35
N VAL A 357 -22.04 -21.66 5.43
CA VAL A 357 -22.22 -21.05 6.75
C VAL A 357 -21.14 -21.60 7.67
N VAL A 358 -20.45 -20.70 8.34
CA VAL A 358 -19.42 -21.00 9.34
C VAL A 358 -19.94 -20.45 10.66
N LEU A 359 -20.15 -21.32 11.63
CA LEU A 359 -20.69 -21.03 12.95
C LEU A 359 -19.66 -21.39 14.00
N LEU A 360 -19.43 -20.49 14.96
CA LEU A 360 -18.61 -20.72 16.14
C LEU A 360 -19.48 -20.50 17.37
N GLU A 361 -19.45 -21.46 18.30
CA GLU A 361 -20.26 -21.50 19.51
C GLU A 361 -19.35 -21.67 20.73
N SER A 362 -19.70 -20.96 21.80
CA SER A 362 -19.21 -21.22 23.15
C SER A 362 -20.25 -22.06 23.91
N PRO A 363 -19.85 -23.20 24.49
CA PRO A 363 -20.74 -24.03 25.29
C PRO A 363 -20.98 -23.49 26.71
N ALA A 364 -20.49 -22.29 27.05
CA ALA A 364 -20.72 -21.64 28.35
C ALA A 364 -22.21 -21.39 28.62
N GLU A 365 -22.58 -21.08 29.87
CA GLU A 365 -23.96 -20.72 30.22
C GLU A 365 -24.07 -19.24 30.63
N PRO A 366 -24.94 -18.43 29.98
CA PRO A 366 -25.64 -18.71 28.73
C PRO A 366 -24.72 -18.95 27.52
N PRO A 367 -25.14 -19.78 26.55
CA PRO A 367 -24.35 -20.03 25.35
C PRO A 367 -24.27 -18.77 24.48
N SER A 368 -23.14 -18.61 23.80
CA SER A 368 -22.94 -17.53 22.84
C SER A 368 -22.48 -18.10 21.49
N GLN A 369 -22.91 -17.47 20.40
CA GLN A 369 -22.60 -17.94 19.06
C GLN A 369 -22.43 -16.80 18.07
N VAL A 370 -21.61 -17.02 17.05
CA VAL A 370 -21.41 -16.09 15.94
C VAL A 370 -21.28 -16.85 14.63
N ALA A 371 -21.84 -16.31 13.56
CA ALA A 371 -21.84 -16.95 12.26
C ALA A 371 -21.44 -16.00 11.12
N ALA A 372 -20.71 -16.53 10.14
CA ALA A 372 -20.50 -15.92 8.83
C ALA A 372 -21.24 -16.73 7.77
N ARG A 373 -21.86 -16.02 6.82
CA ARG A 373 -22.51 -16.61 5.64
C ARG A 373 -21.72 -16.22 4.41
N TYR A 374 -21.43 -17.18 3.55
CA TYR A 374 -20.75 -16.95 2.29
C TYR A 374 -21.67 -17.26 1.13
N ARG A 375 -21.76 -16.33 0.18
CA ARG A 375 -22.27 -16.60 -1.17
C ARG A 375 -21.12 -17.18 -1.98
N VAL A 376 -21.18 -18.49 -2.21
CA VAL A 376 -20.14 -19.23 -2.92
C VAL A 376 -20.41 -19.15 -4.42
N ARG A 377 -19.43 -18.69 -5.19
CA ARG A 377 -19.40 -18.82 -6.65
C ARG A 377 -18.07 -19.44 -7.05
N VAL A 378 -18.14 -20.65 -7.61
CA VAL A 378 -17.00 -21.39 -8.11
C VAL A 378 -17.04 -21.41 -9.63
N ASP A 379 -16.03 -20.81 -10.26
CA ASP A 379 -15.84 -20.88 -11.70
C ASP A 379 -15.25 -22.25 -12.09
N ALA A 380 -15.43 -22.65 -13.35
CA ALA A 380 -14.70 -23.77 -13.94
C ALA A 380 -13.16 -23.57 -13.80
N PRO A 381 -12.35 -24.63 -13.97
CA PRO A 381 -10.90 -24.50 -13.94
C PRO A 381 -10.44 -23.34 -14.83
N LEU A 382 -9.70 -22.40 -14.24
CA LEU A 382 -9.20 -21.24 -14.96
C LEU A 382 -7.98 -21.63 -15.77
N TRP A 383 -7.81 -20.97 -16.91
CA TRP A 383 -6.61 -21.11 -17.71
C TRP A 383 -5.39 -20.65 -16.93
N GLU A 384 -4.34 -21.43 -17.08
CA GLU A 384 -3.09 -21.33 -16.37
C GLU A 384 -1.95 -21.11 -17.37
N PRO A 385 -1.14 -20.04 -17.21
CA PRO A 385 0.00 -19.79 -18.07
C PRO A 385 0.99 -20.97 -18.12
N LEU A 386 1.65 -21.15 -19.26
CA LEU A 386 2.68 -22.15 -19.49
C LEU A 386 3.82 -22.06 -18.46
N ARG A 387 4.16 -20.85 -18.03
CA ARG A 387 5.20 -20.55 -17.02
C ARG A 387 4.59 -20.22 -15.66
N PHE A 388 3.37 -20.68 -15.37
CA PHE A 388 2.71 -20.38 -14.09
C PHE A 388 3.60 -20.78 -12.91
N ALA A 389 3.88 -19.80 -12.05
CA ALA A 389 4.58 -19.98 -10.80
C ALA A 389 3.55 -19.80 -9.68
N PRO A 390 3.22 -20.86 -8.93
CA PRO A 390 2.29 -20.73 -7.82
C PRO A 390 2.83 -19.70 -6.82
N PRO A 391 1.97 -18.85 -6.25
CA PRO A 391 2.41 -17.88 -5.26
C PRO A 391 3.11 -18.60 -4.10
N PRO A 392 4.17 -18.02 -3.52
CA PRO A 392 4.98 -18.67 -2.49
C PRO A 392 4.20 -18.94 -1.21
N THR A 393 3.09 -18.23 -0.99
CA THR A 393 2.18 -18.47 0.13
C THR A 393 0.89 -19.17 -0.36
N PRO A 394 0.50 -20.29 0.27
CA PRO A 394 -0.71 -21.05 -0.08
C PRO A 394 -2.02 -20.29 0.14
N MET A 395 -1.94 -19.06 0.66
CA MET A 395 -3.09 -18.22 1.00
C MET A 395 -3.46 -17.16 -0.05
N SER A 396 -2.61 -16.93 -1.06
CA SER A 396 -2.98 -16.06 -2.17
C SER A 396 -3.83 -16.86 -3.16
N PRO A 397 -5.12 -16.54 -3.38
CA PRO A 397 -5.96 -17.37 -4.22
C PRO A 397 -5.43 -17.38 -5.64
N ARG A 398 -4.98 -18.54 -6.11
CA ARG A 398 -4.54 -18.79 -7.50
C ARG A 398 -5.53 -18.19 -8.50
N SER A 399 -6.84 -18.39 -8.31
CA SER A 399 -7.85 -17.77 -9.17
C SER A 399 -7.88 -16.24 -9.17
N MET A 400 -7.44 -15.52 -8.14
CA MET A 400 -7.42 -14.05 -8.19
C MET A 400 -6.49 -13.54 -9.30
N LEU A 401 -5.33 -14.18 -9.46
CA LEU A 401 -4.40 -13.87 -10.54
C LEU A 401 -4.98 -14.34 -11.89
N LEU A 402 -5.43 -15.59 -11.96
CA LEU A 402 -5.92 -16.19 -13.21
C LEU A 402 -7.22 -15.57 -13.73
N ARG A 403 -8.09 -15.04 -12.86
CA ARG A 403 -9.30 -14.29 -13.25
C ARG A 403 -8.96 -13.00 -13.96
N ARG A 404 -7.91 -12.29 -13.54
CA ARG A 404 -7.43 -11.09 -14.25
C ARG A 404 -7.01 -11.47 -15.67
N LEU A 405 -6.36 -12.62 -15.81
CA LEU A 405 -5.98 -13.16 -17.11
C LEU A 405 -7.12 -13.68 -17.95
N SER A 406 -8.22 -14.13 -17.34
CA SER A 406 -9.36 -14.79 -18.00
C SER A 406 -10.61 -13.91 -18.20
N GLY A 407 -10.70 -12.76 -17.53
CA GLY A 407 -11.84 -11.84 -17.69
C GLY A 407 -11.84 -11.07 -19.02
N GLU A 408 -12.99 -10.51 -19.38
CA GLU A 408 -13.19 -9.71 -20.61
C GLU A 408 -13.67 -8.29 -20.29
N ARG A 409 -13.33 -7.82 -19.08
CA ARG A 409 -13.80 -6.53 -18.55
C ARG A 409 -13.20 -5.35 -19.29
N HIS A 410 -12.05 -5.53 -19.93
CA HIS A 410 -11.32 -4.50 -20.64
C HIS A 410 -10.81 -5.04 -21.97
N ARG A 411 -10.60 -4.17 -22.95
CA ARG A 411 -9.62 -4.36 -24.03
C ARG A 411 -8.40 -3.54 -23.66
N VAL A 412 -7.25 -4.19 -23.68
CA VAL A 412 -5.98 -3.60 -23.26
C VAL A 412 -5.04 -3.62 -24.45
N LEU A 413 -4.58 -2.44 -24.86
CA LEU A 413 -3.43 -2.26 -25.73
C LEU A 413 -2.21 -2.00 -24.83
N LEU A 414 -1.17 -2.79 -25.01
CA LEU A 414 0.03 -2.73 -24.21
C LEU A 414 1.23 -2.78 -25.15
N ALA A 415 2.09 -1.77 -25.14
CA ALA A 415 3.25 -1.68 -26.03
C ALA A 415 4.52 -1.32 -25.28
N ALA A 416 5.63 -1.96 -25.66
CA ALA A 416 6.98 -1.62 -25.26
C ALA A 416 7.72 -1.06 -26.48
N LEU A 417 8.31 0.12 -26.30
CA LEU A 417 8.97 0.89 -27.34
C LEU A 417 10.41 1.16 -26.91
N SER A 418 11.30 1.36 -27.87
CA SER A 418 12.64 1.88 -27.58
C SER A 418 12.55 3.34 -27.10
N PRO A 419 13.49 3.82 -26.27
CA PRO A 419 13.40 5.16 -25.68
C PRO A 419 13.39 6.29 -26.73
N GLU A 420 13.96 6.08 -27.91
CA GLU A 420 13.97 7.07 -29.00
C GLU A 420 12.58 7.37 -29.58
N ALA A 421 11.60 6.48 -29.38
CA ALA A 421 10.22 6.72 -29.78
C ALA A 421 9.39 7.51 -28.76
N ARG A 422 9.94 7.78 -27.56
CA ARG A 422 9.20 8.39 -26.45
C ARG A 422 8.47 9.66 -26.86
N GLU A 423 9.17 10.61 -27.47
CA GLU A 423 8.59 11.92 -27.80
C GLU A 423 7.48 11.81 -28.85
N ARG A 424 7.80 11.14 -29.97
CA ARG A 424 6.87 10.93 -31.09
C ARG A 424 5.61 10.19 -30.64
N VAL A 425 5.78 9.08 -29.92
CA VAL A 425 4.66 8.24 -29.49
C VAL A 425 3.85 8.89 -28.38
N SER A 426 4.45 9.68 -27.49
CA SER A 426 3.67 10.37 -26.44
C SER A 426 2.70 11.40 -27.02
N ALA A 427 3.13 12.17 -28.03
CA ALA A 427 2.25 13.12 -28.71
C ALA A 427 1.12 12.41 -29.47
N ASP A 428 1.47 11.42 -30.29
CA ASP A 428 0.50 10.60 -31.05
C ASP A 428 -0.46 9.84 -30.12
N ALA A 429 0.02 9.35 -28.97
CA ALA A 429 -0.80 8.66 -27.98
C ALA A 429 -1.86 9.55 -27.35
N LEU A 430 -1.52 10.80 -27.02
CA LEU A 430 -2.48 11.76 -26.48
C LEU A 430 -3.54 12.12 -27.51
N GLU A 431 -3.15 12.34 -28.77
CA GLU A 431 -4.09 12.63 -29.86
C GLU A 431 -5.04 11.45 -30.11
N ARG A 432 -4.50 10.24 -30.27
CA ARG A 432 -5.29 9.02 -30.51
C ARG A 432 -6.19 8.68 -29.33
N PHE A 433 -5.70 8.88 -28.11
CA PHE A 433 -6.52 8.66 -26.92
C PHE A 433 -7.66 9.68 -26.86
N GLY A 434 -7.43 10.96 -27.19
CA GLY A 434 -8.49 11.96 -27.34
C GLY A 434 -9.56 11.52 -28.35
N GLY A 435 -9.15 11.11 -29.55
CA GLY A 435 -10.08 10.61 -30.58
C GLY A 435 -10.79 9.31 -30.17
N LEU A 436 -10.16 8.44 -29.37
CA LEU A 436 -10.80 7.26 -28.78
C LEU A 436 -11.91 7.65 -27.81
N LEU A 437 -11.69 8.67 -26.98
CA LEU A 437 -12.70 9.17 -26.03
C LEU A 437 -13.91 9.75 -26.77
N GLU A 438 -13.68 10.51 -27.84
CA GLU A 438 -14.73 11.08 -28.70
C GLU A 438 -15.58 9.98 -29.35
N ARG A 439 -14.93 8.98 -29.99
CA ARG A 439 -15.61 7.91 -30.73
C ARG A 439 -16.39 6.95 -29.84
N ALA A 440 -15.87 6.66 -28.67
CA ALA A 440 -16.50 5.70 -27.78
C ALA A 440 -17.69 6.30 -27.02
N SER A 441 -18.08 7.56 -27.31
CA SER A 441 -19.17 8.30 -26.66
C SER A 441 -19.16 8.05 -25.15
N LEU A 442 -17.96 8.14 -24.57
CA LEU A 442 -17.70 7.74 -23.19
C LEU A 442 -18.29 8.80 -22.28
N ASP A 443 -19.55 8.63 -21.97
CA ASP A 443 -20.30 9.59 -21.18
C ASP A 443 -20.01 9.50 -19.66
N GLY A 444 -18.79 9.10 -19.28
CA GLY A 444 -18.41 8.72 -17.92
C GLY A 444 -17.08 9.29 -17.44
N GLY A 445 -16.80 9.11 -16.15
CA GLY A 445 -15.59 9.62 -15.51
C GLY A 445 -14.32 9.05 -16.11
N LEU A 446 -13.48 9.91 -16.68
CA LEU A 446 -12.15 9.59 -17.16
C LEU A 446 -11.18 9.41 -16.00
N THR A 447 -10.33 8.38 -16.05
CA THR A 447 -9.15 8.27 -15.17
C THR A 447 -7.92 8.27 -16.04
N VAL A 448 -7.25 9.42 -16.13
CA VAL A 448 -5.90 9.52 -16.68
C VAL A 448 -4.93 9.36 -15.51
N SER A 449 -3.94 8.50 -15.67
CA SER A 449 -2.86 8.35 -14.68
C SER A 449 -1.55 8.52 -15.42
N ALA A 450 -0.99 9.74 -15.35
CA ALA A 450 0.40 9.99 -15.74
C ALA A 450 1.26 9.72 -14.51
N ILE A 451 2.24 8.83 -14.63
CA ILE A 451 3.17 8.51 -13.54
C ILE A 451 4.57 8.78 -14.07
N TRP A 452 5.25 9.77 -13.49
CA TRP A 452 6.68 9.95 -13.70
C TRP A 452 7.41 9.58 -12.42
N ALA A 453 8.39 8.70 -12.57
CA ALA A 453 9.30 8.34 -11.52
C ALA A 453 10.65 8.99 -11.83
N ASP A 454 10.93 10.13 -11.18
CA ASP A 454 12.29 10.60 -10.96
C ASP A 454 12.77 9.98 -9.63
N PRO A 455 13.86 9.19 -9.61
CA PRO A 455 14.35 8.54 -8.40
C PRO A 455 14.94 9.51 -7.35
N SER A 456 15.21 10.76 -7.71
CA SER A 456 15.76 11.78 -6.80
C SER A 456 14.71 12.67 -6.13
N ARG A 457 13.44 12.58 -6.55
CA ARG A 457 12.35 13.44 -6.06
C ARG A 457 11.17 12.60 -5.59
N ARG A 458 10.40 13.12 -4.63
CA ARG A 458 9.15 12.50 -4.18
C ARG A 458 8.22 12.29 -5.40
N PRO A 459 7.67 11.07 -5.62
CA PRO A 459 6.74 10.84 -6.72
C PRO A 459 5.47 11.69 -6.51
N LYS A 460 5.22 12.65 -7.41
CA LYS A 460 3.95 13.39 -7.42
C LYS A 460 2.85 12.49 -8.02
N VAL A 461 2.14 11.77 -7.16
CA VAL A 461 0.96 10.99 -7.56
C VAL A 461 -0.27 11.88 -7.49
N SER A 462 -0.70 12.42 -8.63
CA SER A 462 -2.00 13.09 -8.75
C SER A 462 -3.13 12.05 -8.91
N GLN A 463 -3.52 11.41 -7.81
CA GLN A 463 -4.74 10.59 -7.81
C GLN A 463 -5.96 11.49 -7.66
N HIS A 464 -6.72 11.64 -8.74
CA HIS A 464 -7.91 12.48 -8.71
C HIS A 464 -9.17 11.68 -9.05
N ARG A 465 -9.97 11.38 -8.01
CA ARG A 465 -11.25 10.69 -8.15
C ARG A 465 -12.32 11.67 -8.64
N ARG A 466 -12.92 11.34 -9.80
CA ARG A 466 -14.18 11.91 -10.36
C ARG A 466 -14.14 13.42 -10.63
N TRP A 467 -13.98 13.79 -11.89
CA TRP A 467 -14.11 15.18 -12.34
C TRP A 467 -15.45 15.41 -13.03
N PRO A 468 -16.17 16.50 -12.72
CA PRO A 468 -17.10 17.07 -13.68
C PRO A 468 -16.31 17.52 -14.92
N ILE A 469 -16.84 17.19 -16.10
CA ILE A 469 -16.18 17.36 -17.42
C ILE A 469 -15.74 18.82 -17.66
N ARG A 470 -16.43 19.79 -17.05
CA ARG A 470 -16.03 21.20 -16.97
C ARG A 470 -14.83 21.38 -16.04
N GLY A 471 -13.62 21.21 -16.56
CA GLY A 471 -12.37 21.43 -15.83
C GLY A 471 -11.21 20.53 -16.28
N LEU A 472 -11.52 19.46 -17.04
CA LEU A 472 -10.55 18.51 -17.56
C LEU A 472 -9.50 19.18 -18.48
N ALA A 473 -9.92 20.15 -19.30
CA ALA A 473 -9.05 20.93 -20.19
C ALA A 473 -7.95 21.71 -19.42
N LYS A 474 -8.34 22.46 -18.39
CA LYS A 474 -7.41 23.24 -17.54
C LYS A 474 -6.42 22.35 -16.77
N LYS A 475 -6.82 21.12 -16.45
CA LYS A 475 -6.04 20.18 -15.64
C LYS A 475 -5.17 19.23 -16.45
N LEU A 476 -5.58 18.87 -17.67
CA LEU A 476 -4.71 18.26 -18.67
C LEU A 476 -3.64 19.26 -19.10
N ALA A 477 -3.97 20.55 -19.19
CA ALA A 477 -2.99 21.62 -19.30
C ALA A 477 -2.05 21.65 -18.10
N GLN A 478 -2.52 21.52 -16.84
CA GLN A 478 -1.63 21.37 -15.67
C GLN A 478 -0.76 20.10 -15.69
N CYS A 479 -1.26 18.97 -16.19
CA CYS A 479 -0.44 17.76 -16.34
C CYS A 479 0.61 17.93 -17.44
N ALA A 480 0.27 18.62 -18.53
CA ALA A 480 1.18 19.00 -19.59
C ALA A 480 2.18 20.08 -19.12
N GLU A 481 1.78 21.05 -18.31
CA GLU A 481 2.62 22.05 -17.66
C GLU A 481 3.58 21.38 -16.67
N LEU A 482 3.11 20.46 -15.83
CA LEU A 482 4.00 19.62 -15.01
C LEU A 482 4.99 18.83 -15.90
N SER A 483 4.58 18.44 -17.12
CA SER A 483 5.44 17.76 -18.10
C SER A 483 6.47 18.67 -18.73
N VAL A 484 6.13 19.95 -18.87
CA VAL A 484 6.97 20.99 -19.43
C VAL A 484 7.90 21.55 -18.35
N GLU A 485 7.46 21.72 -17.10
CA GLU A 485 8.26 22.10 -15.94
C GLU A 485 9.28 21.01 -15.59
N ALA A 486 8.86 19.73 -15.53
CA ALA A 486 9.78 18.61 -15.36
C ALA A 486 10.78 18.44 -16.52
N ARG A 487 10.53 19.08 -17.67
CA ARG A 487 11.35 19.05 -18.90
C ARG A 487 12.25 20.27 -19.03
N ALA A 488 11.78 21.45 -18.62
CA ALA A 488 12.51 22.72 -18.66
C ALA A 488 13.61 22.81 -17.59
N GLU A 489 13.46 22.10 -16.46
CA GLU A 489 14.49 22.03 -15.43
C GLU A 489 15.53 20.91 -15.66
N ALA A 490 15.21 19.90 -16.46
CA ALA A 490 16.08 18.76 -16.71
C ALA A 490 17.05 18.99 -17.88
N GLU A 491 16.64 19.70 -18.95
CA GLU A 491 17.49 19.96 -20.12
C GLU A 491 17.15 21.32 -20.77
N GLY A 492 18.18 22.13 -21.01
CA GLY A 492 18.07 23.45 -21.64
C GLY A 492 17.69 23.39 -23.12
N ASP A 493 16.40 23.59 -23.37
CA ASP A 493 15.73 24.15 -24.55
C ASP A 493 15.82 23.48 -25.96
N ALA A 494 14.75 23.80 -26.71
CA ALA A 494 14.51 23.80 -28.16
C ALA A 494 13.86 22.55 -28.77
N ASN A 495 12.54 22.42 -28.58
CA ASN A 495 11.54 22.23 -29.66
C ASN A 495 10.15 21.87 -29.09
N ALA A 496 9.19 22.81 -29.12
CA ALA A 496 7.84 22.62 -28.61
C ALA A 496 6.87 22.05 -29.67
N PRO A 497 6.13 20.94 -29.42
CA PRO A 497 4.98 20.53 -30.22
C PRO A 497 3.66 21.08 -29.64
N LEU A 498 2.64 21.20 -30.52
CA LEU A 498 1.22 21.58 -30.34
C LEU A 498 0.82 22.34 -29.06
N THR A 499 0.32 23.56 -29.22
CA THR A 499 -0.11 24.41 -28.11
C THR A 499 -1.37 23.87 -27.43
N SER A 500 -1.42 24.01 -26.10
CA SER A 500 -2.52 23.58 -25.21
C SER A 500 -3.91 24.03 -25.69
N GLU A 501 -4.02 25.16 -26.39
CA GLU A 501 -5.28 25.68 -26.94
C GLU A 501 -5.87 24.81 -28.07
N GLN A 502 -5.03 24.19 -28.91
CA GLN A 502 -5.49 23.42 -30.07
C GLN A 502 -6.11 22.07 -29.68
N LEU A 503 -5.66 21.50 -28.55
CA LEU A 503 -6.20 20.27 -27.98
C LEU A 503 -7.55 20.52 -27.28
N VAL A 504 -7.73 21.72 -26.70
CA VAL A 504 -8.90 22.13 -25.91
C VAL A 504 -10.14 22.34 -26.77
N GLN A 505 -9.99 22.85 -27.99
CA GLN A 505 -11.13 23.18 -28.85
C GLN A 505 -11.84 21.94 -29.44
N ARG A 506 -11.13 20.81 -29.60
CA ARG A 506 -11.69 19.60 -30.23
C ARG A 506 -12.50 18.71 -29.28
N VAL A 507 -12.13 18.69 -28.00
CA VAL A 507 -12.79 17.85 -26.98
C VAL A 507 -14.09 18.49 -26.43
N ALA A 508 -14.29 19.80 -26.65
CA ALA A 508 -15.37 20.57 -26.02
C ALA A 508 -16.77 20.39 -26.64
N GLU A 509 -16.91 19.76 -27.81
CA GLU A 509 -18.17 19.77 -28.58
C GLU A 509 -19.03 18.50 -28.48
N GLY A 510 -18.64 17.50 -27.67
CA GLY A 510 -19.33 16.21 -27.63
C GLY A 510 -19.71 15.67 -26.24
N VAL A 511 -21.02 15.51 -26.03
CA VAL A 511 -21.69 14.39 -25.30
C VAL A 511 -21.79 14.43 -23.75
N GLY A 512 -22.83 13.76 -23.21
CA GLY A 512 -23.07 13.54 -21.77
C GLY A 512 -23.85 12.25 -21.41
N GLY A 513 -23.65 11.74 -20.18
CA GLY A 513 -24.45 10.73 -19.42
C GLY A 513 -24.33 9.17 -19.61
N SER A 514 -23.26 8.47 -19.13
CA SER A 514 -23.12 6.98 -18.97
C SER A 514 -21.80 6.48 -18.28
N ARG A 515 -21.60 5.16 -18.05
CA ARG A 515 -20.61 4.55 -17.11
C ARG A 515 -19.34 3.90 -17.73
N ALA A 516 -18.80 4.43 -18.81
CA ALA A 516 -17.63 3.83 -19.43
C ALA A 516 -16.30 4.32 -18.81
N ARG A 517 -15.27 3.44 -18.72
CA ARG A 517 -13.93 3.76 -18.17
C ARG A 517 -12.87 3.51 -19.23
N ALA A 518 -12.05 4.53 -19.50
CA ALA A 518 -10.81 4.41 -20.26
C ALA A 518 -9.62 4.83 -19.39
N THR A 519 -8.44 4.25 -19.63
CA THR A 519 -7.21 4.58 -18.92
C THR A 519 -6.05 4.60 -19.91
N LEU A 520 -5.27 5.68 -19.85
CA LEU A 520 -3.99 5.84 -20.54
C LEU A 520 -2.88 5.89 -19.49
N ALA A 521 -1.83 5.12 -19.71
CA ALA A 521 -0.61 5.11 -18.92
C ALA A 521 0.60 5.27 -19.84
N LEU A 522 1.47 6.21 -19.50
CA LEU A 522 2.73 6.51 -20.19
C LEU A 522 3.84 6.55 -19.15
N GLY A 523 4.97 5.87 -19.41
CA GLY A 523 6.11 5.93 -18.50
C GLY A 523 7.23 4.96 -18.88
N SER A 524 8.43 5.22 -18.36
CA SER A 524 9.44 4.19 -18.20
C SER A 524 9.01 3.33 -17.01
N GLY A 525 9.07 1.99 -17.12
CA GLY A 525 8.72 1.12 -15.98
C GLY A 525 9.45 1.57 -14.70
N MET A 526 8.79 1.44 -13.54
CA MET A 526 9.39 1.75 -12.24
C MET A 526 10.79 1.09 -12.14
N PRO A 527 11.85 1.84 -11.84
CA PRO A 527 13.20 1.30 -11.84
C PRO A 527 13.37 0.35 -10.65
N PHE A 528 13.30 -0.96 -10.91
CA PHE A 528 13.93 -1.94 -10.03
C PHE A 528 15.35 -2.17 -10.57
N GLY A 529 16.27 -1.29 -10.19
CA GLY A 529 17.70 -1.40 -10.48
C GLY A 529 18.20 -0.45 -11.56
N GLY A 530 18.55 0.78 -11.16
CA GLY A 530 19.64 1.64 -11.66
C GLY A 530 19.86 1.89 -13.17
N ALA A 531 19.13 1.26 -14.09
CA ALA A 531 19.47 1.27 -15.50
C ALA A 531 19.46 2.71 -16.05
N PRO A 532 20.45 3.09 -16.87
CA PRO A 532 20.48 4.38 -17.55
C PRO A 532 19.20 4.64 -18.35
N ALA A 533 18.81 5.89 -18.53
CA ALA A 533 17.54 6.25 -19.15
C ALA A 533 17.43 5.72 -20.60
N GLU A 534 18.55 5.70 -21.31
CA GLU A 534 18.73 5.20 -22.68
C GLU A 534 18.55 3.69 -22.83
N GLU A 535 18.66 2.93 -21.73
CA GLU A 535 18.43 1.48 -21.73
C GLU A 535 16.98 1.12 -21.37
N ARG A 536 16.13 2.09 -21.00
CA ARG A 536 14.76 1.81 -20.56
C ARG A 536 13.82 1.68 -21.74
N ALA A 537 13.01 0.62 -21.76
CA ALA A 537 11.87 0.56 -22.66
C ALA A 537 10.80 1.56 -22.20
N TRP A 538 10.25 2.29 -23.17
CA TRP A 538 9.11 3.15 -22.97
C TRP A 538 7.82 2.35 -23.05
N VAL A 539 6.89 2.57 -22.12
CA VAL A 539 5.65 1.80 -22.01
C VAL A 539 4.45 2.66 -22.40
N LEU A 540 3.62 2.13 -23.28
CA LEU A 540 2.28 2.62 -23.55
C LEU A 540 1.26 1.57 -23.09
N GLY A 541 0.40 1.94 -22.15
CA GLY A 541 -0.72 1.13 -21.69
C GLY A 541 -2.04 1.85 -21.90
N VAL A 542 -2.96 1.23 -22.63
CA VAL A 542 -4.31 1.75 -22.87
C VAL A 542 -5.31 0.68 -22.49
N SER A 543 -6.36 1.04 -21.77
CA SER A 543 -7.51 0.16 -21.60
C SER A 543 -8.83 0.85 -21.77
N VAL A 544 -9.80 0.10 -22.29
CA VAL A 544 -11.18 0.51 -22.42
C VAL A 544 -12.07 -0.57 -21.81
N GLY A 545 -13.00 -0.17 -20.94
CA GLY A 545 -13.94 -1.08 -20.28
C GLY A 545 -14.96 -1.72 -21.24
N ALA A 546 -15.49 -2.87 -20.84
CA ALA A 546 -16.40 -3.73 -21.62
C ALA A 546 -17.57 -2.98 -22.28
N GLY A 547 -18.16 -2.01 -21.57
CA GLY A 547 -19.31 -1.23 -22.06
C GLY A 547 -19.02 -0.32 -23.25
N ALA A 548 -17.75 -0.03 -23.55
CA ALA A 548 -17.33 0.84 -24.65
C ALA A 548 -16.61 0.11 -25.78
N LEU A 549 -16.48 -1.22 -25.67
CA LEU A 549 -15.64 -2.01 -26.57
C LEU A 549 -16.07 -1.99 -28.04
N PRO A 550 -17.36 -2.08 -28.41
CA PRO A 550 -17.72 -2.15 -29.83
C PRO A 550 -17.24 -0.92 -30.64
N ALA A 551 -17.28 0.27 -30.04
CA ALA A 551 -16.83 1.51 -30.68
C ALA A 551 -15.30 1.72 -30.56
N ALA A 552 -14.70 1.30 -29.44
CA ALA A 552 -13.28 1.49 -29.17
C ALA A 552 -12.38 0.47 -29.88
N HIS A 553 -12.89 -0.70 -30.24
CA HIS A 553 -12.08 -1.81 -30.76
C HIS A 553 -11.32 -1.40 -32.03
N ALA A 554 -12.02 -0.89 -33.04
CA ALA A 554 -11.43 -0.48 -34.31
C ALA A 554 -10.37 0.64 -34.15
N ALA A 555 -10.57 1.54 -33.18
CA ALA A 555 -9.61 2.60 -32.88
C ALA A 555 -8.34 2.05 -32.21
N LEU A 556 -8.47 1.09 -31.29
CA LEU A 556 -7.32 0.40 -30.68
C LEU A 556 -6.58 -0.48 -31.70
N GLU A 557 -7.29 -1.12 -32.63
CA GLU A 557 -6.68 -1.86 -33.74
C GLU A 557 -5.88 -0.93 -34.65
N ALA A 558 -6.48 0.19 -35.09
CA ALA A 558 -5.79 1.18 -35.91
C ALA A 558 -4.56 1.77 -35.18
N TRP A 559 -4.63 1.90 -33.86
CA TRP A 559 -3.48 2.34 -33.06
C TRP A 559 -2.39 1.26 -32.98
N LEU A 560 -2.76 -0.01 -32.76
CA LEU A 560 -1.80 -1.11 -32.83
C LEU A 560 -1.12 -1.16 -34.19
N ASP A 561 -1.85 -0.96 -35.29
CA ASP A 561 -1.32 -0.98 -36.65
C ASP A 561 -0.38 0.21 -36.91
N ALA A 562 -0.69 1.39 -36.36
CA ALA A 562 0.22 2.54 -36.40
C ALA A 562 1.52 2.29 -35.62
N LEU A 563 1.43 1.69 -34.43
CA LEU A 563 2.62 1.26 -33.67
C LEU A 563 3.40 0.19 -34.43
N ALA A 564 2.72 -0.71 -35.13
CA ALA A 564 3.31 -1.72 -36.00
C ALA A 564 3.94 -1.14 -37.29
N ALA A 565 3.80 0.15 -37.58
CA ALA A 565 4.62 0.80 -38.61
C ALA A 565 5.92 1.38 -38.04
N ASP A 566 6.03 1.51 -36.72
CA ASP A 566 7.18 2.14 -36.05
C ASP A 566 8.34 1.15 -35.86
N GLU A 567 9.56 1.58 -36.21
CA GLU A 567 10.79 0.80 -36.08
C GLU A 567 11.21 0.61 -34.62
N ALA A 568 10.80 1.52 -33.74
CA ALA A 568 11.10 1.49 -32.32
C ALA A 568 10.22 0.51 -31.54
N LEU A 569 9.20 -0.08 -32.16
CA LEU A 569 8.33 -1.03 -31.49
C LEU A 569 9.06 -2.35 -31.19
N LEU A 570 9.24 -2.64 -29.90
CA LEU A 570 9.82 -3.90 -29.44
C LEU A 570 8.75 -5.00 -29.40
N GLN A 571 7.58 -4.67 -28.86
CA GLN A 571 6.43 -5.56 -28.78
C GLN A 571 5.14 -4.77 -28.52
N ALA A 572 4.01 -5.26 -29.00
CA ALA A 572 2.70 -4.82 -28.57
C ALA A 572 1.69 -5.97 -28.53
N THR A 573 0.72 -5.83 -27.63
CA THR A 573 -0.38 -6.78 -27.42
C THR A 573 -1.68 -6.00 -27.35
N LEU A 574 -2.69 -6.41 -28.12
CA LEU A 574 -4.06 -5.91 -27.99
C LEU A 574 -4.94 -7.10 -27.65
N SER A 575 -5.45 -7.17 -26.40
CA SER A 575 -6.17 -8.34 -25.92
C SER A 575 -7.28 -8.02 -24.91
N PRO A 576 -8.34 -8.85 -24.81
CA PRO A 576 -9.29 -8.73 -23.73
C PRO A 576 -8.65 -9.17 -22.41
N ALA A 577 -9.03 -8.50 -21.34
CA ALA A 577 -8.45 -8.68 -20.02
C ALA A 577 -9.46 -8.42 -18.90
N GLY A 578 -9.29 -9.11 -17.77
CA GLY A 578 -10.02 -8.84 -16.53
C GLY A 578 -9.42 -7.70 -15.70
N TRP A 579 -8.40 -7.01 -16.22
CA TRP A 579 -7.63 -5.96 -15.57
C TRP A 579 -7.45 -4.77 -16.51
N ALA A 580 -7.16 -3.61 -15.92
CA ALA A 580 -6.67 -2.43 -16.63
C ALA A 580 -5.18 -2.26 -16.29
N PRO A 581 -4.33 -1.81 -17.25
CA PRO A 581 -2.93 -1.58 -17.00
C PRO A 581 -2.73 -0.56 -15.89
N ASN A 582 -1.86 -0.91 -14.96
CA ASN A 582 -1.16 0.05 -14.13
C ASN A 582 0.03 0.62 -14.94
N ALA A 583 0.68 1.68 -14.45
CA ALA A 583 1.65 2.43 -15.25
C ALA A 583 2.98 1.71 -15.57
N THR A 584 3.04 0.38 -15.44
CA THR A 584 4.27 -0.38 -15.65
C THR A 584 4.00 -1.69 -16.39
N LEU A 585 4.77 -1.98 -17.43
CA LEU A 585 4.90 -3.37 -17.94
C LEU A 585 5.56 -4.27 -16.91
N ALA A 586 6.21 -3.73 -15.88
CA ALA A 586 6.99 -4.46 -14.88
C ALA A 586 6.17 -5.53 -14.14
N SER A 587 4.85 -5.39 -14.11
CA SER A 587 3.99 -6.16 -13.22
C SER A 587 2.61 -6.44 -13.83
N THR A 588 2.57 -6.94 -15.07
CA THR A 588 1.29 -7.42 -15.60
C THR A 588 0.78 -8.61 -14.77
N PRO A 589 -0.54 -8.88 -14.70
CA PRO A 589 -1.04 -10.07 -14.02
C PRO A 589 -0.48 -11.37 -14.59
N TYR A 590 -0.05 -11.37 -15.85
CA TYR A 590 0.60 -12.51 -16.49
C TYR A 590 1.95 -12.79 -15.83
N GLU A 591 2.74 -11.74 -15.67
CA GLU A 591 4.04 -11.81 -15.03
C GLU A 591 3.96 -12.09 -13.54
N GLN A 592 2.90 -11.60 -12.88
CA GLN A 592 2.61 -11.95 -11.48
C GLN A 592 2.32 -13.45 -11.37
N ALA A 593 1.49 -13.97 -12.27
CA ALA A 593 1.16 -15.38 -12.34
C ALA A 593 2.36 -16.26 -12.71
N CYS A 594 3.33 -15.74 -13.46
CA CYS A 594 4.56 -16.46 -13.82
C CYS A 594 5.74 -16.21 -12.86
N GLY A 595 5.56 -15.40 -11.81
CA GLY A 595 6.62 -15.09 -10.85
C GLY A 595 7.76 -14.21 -11.39
N ILE A 596 7.53 -13.48 -12.49
CA ILE A 596 8.54 -12.66 -13.19
C ILE A 596 8.28 -11.14 -13.10
N HIS A 597 7.24 -10.72 -12.37
CA HIS A 597 6.76 -9.33 -12.17
C HIS A 597 7.73 -8.35 -11.46
N GLN A 598 9.00 -8.70 -11.38
CA GLN A 598 10.08 -7.87 -10.87
C GLN A 598 11.25 -7.78 -11.87
N GLY A 599 11.10 -8.33 -13.08
CA GLY A 599 12.03 -8.11 -14.18
C GLY A 599 11.90 -6.67 -14.67
N GLY A 600 13.03 -5.98 -14.81
CA GLY A 600 13.10 -4.61 -15.31
C GLY A 600 12.37 -4.44 -16.65
N CYS A 601 11.90 -3.23 -16.93
CA CYS A 601 11.38 -2.85 -18.24
C CYS A 601 12.50 -2.26 -19.11
N ASP A 602 13.69 -2.83 -19.09
CA ASP A 602 14.75 -2.39 -19.98
C ASP A 602 14.49 -2.86 -21.41
N ARG A 603 15.12 -2.17 -22.35
CA ARG A 603 15.00 -2.39 -23.79
C ARG A 603 15.49 -3.78 -24.17
N ALA A 604 16.60 -4.25 -23.60
CA ALA A 604 17.18 -5.54 -23.93
C ALA A 604 16.23 -6.69 -23.53
N TYR A 605 15.64 -6.60 -22.34
CA TYR A 605 14.64 -7.53 -21.84
C TYR A 605 13.39 -7.50 -22.73
N CYS A 606 12.85 -6.32 -23.04
CA CYS A 606 11.65 -6.21 -23.89
C CYS A 606 11.90 -6.60 -25.35
N ALA A 607 13.16 -6.57 -25.82
CA ALA A 607 13.53 -7.05 -27.16
C ALA A 607 13.75 -8.57 -27.21
N ARG A 608 14.03 -9.21 -26.05
CA ARG A 608 14.28 -10.65 -25.93
C ARG A 608 13.07 -11.45 -25.46
N TRP A 609 12.26 -10.88 -24.58
CA TRP A 609 11.18 -11.56 -23.87
C TRP A 609 9.84 -10.83 -24.03
N LEU A 610 8.80 -11.59 -24.41
CA LEU A 610 7.43 -11.11 -24.50
C LEU A 610 6.83 -10.97 -23.09
N ARG A 611 6.33 -9.77 -22.76
CA ARG A 611 5.79 -9.45 -21.42
C ARG A 611 4.42 -10.08 -21.19
N TRP A 612 3.57 -10.08 -22.23
CA TRP A 612 2.22 -10.60 -22.15
C TRP A 612 1.74 -11.14 -23.51
N PRO A 613 1.49 -12.45 -23.65
CA PRO A 613 1.07 -13.05 -24.93
C PRO A 613 -0.36 -12.70 -25.38
N GLY A 614 -1.16 -12.04 -24.54
CA GLY A 614 -2.55 -11.69 -24.89
C GLY A 614 -3.41 -12.93 -25.19
N ARG A 615 -4.47 -12.75 -25.98
CA ARG A 615 -5.37 -13.86 -26.39
C ARG A 615 -5.66 -13.91 -27.88
N ASP A 616 -5.35 -12.87 -28.61
CA ASP A 616 -5.85 -12.58 -29.95
C ASP A 616 -4.74 -11.99 -30.80
N ARG A 617 -4.17 -10.82 -30.45
CA ARG A 617 -3.24 -10.12 -31.34
C ARG A 617 -1.96 -9.64 -30.69
N LEU A 618 -0.86 -9.88 -31.39
CA LEU A 618 0.48 -9.45 -31.05
C LEU A 618 1.15 -8.76 -32.24
N VAL A 619 2.04 -7.84 -31.92
CA VAL A 619 3.04 -7.32 -32.85
C VAL A 619 4.40 -7.55 -32.21
N LEU A 620 5.26 -8.28 -32.91
CA LEU A 620 6.59 -8.64 -32.46
C LEU A 620 7.61 -7.81 -33.23
N GLY A 621 8.57 -7.21 -32.51
CA GLY A 621 9.78 -6.67 -33.09
C GLY A 621 10.67 -7.78 -33.65
N ALA A 622 11.67 -7.40 -34.45
CA ALA A 622 12.53 -8.35 -35.16
C ALA A 622 13.24 -9.36 -34.25
N GLY A 623 13.74 -8.88 -33.09
CA GLY A 623 14.44 -9.73 -32.12
C GLY A 623 13.57 -10.86 -31.57
N LEU A 624 12.32 -10.57 -31.19
CA LEU A 624 11.38 -11.59 -30.71
C LEU A 624 10.96 -12.55 -31.83
N PHE A 625 10.66 -12.01 -33.01
CA PHE A 625 10.16 -12.83 -34.11
C PHE A 625 11.21 -13.80 -34.66
N ALA A 626 12.49 -13.42 -34.63
CA ALA A 626 13.60 -14.27 -35.07
C ALA A 626 13.81 -15.53 -34.20
N GLU A 627 13.34 -15.53 -32.96
CA GLU A 627 13.49 -16.64 -32.00
C GLU A 627 12.35 -17.67 -32.08
N LEU A 628 11.30 -17.39 -32.85
CA LEU A 628 10.13 -18.25 -32.95
C LEU A 628 10.28 -19.30 -34.06
N ASP A 629 9.79 -20.50 -33.78
CA ASP A 629 9.52 -21.50 -34.82
C ASP A 629 8.30 -21.07 -35.64
N ARG A 630 8.56 -20.73 -36.92
CA ARG A 630 7.53 -20.22 -37.82
C ARG A 630 6.44 -21.24 -38.11
N GLU A 631 6.80 -22.51 -38.27
CA GLU A 631 5.83 -23.57 -38.57
C GLU A 631 4.88 -23.77 -37.39
N ALA A 632 5.43 -23.84 -36.17
CA ALA A 632 4.64 -23.94 -34.95
C ALA A 632 3.73 -22.72 -34.74
N LEU A 633 4.22 -21.51 -35.05
CA LEU A 633 3.44 -20.28 -34.93
C LEU A 633 2.32 -20.20 -35.97
N GLU A 634 2.61 -20.50 -37.23
CA GLU A 634 1.63 -20.50 -38.33
C GLU A 634 0.56 -21.60 -38.15
N ALA A 635 0.85 -22.68 -37.42
CA ALA A 635 -0.15 -23.68 -37.07
C ALA A 635 -1.28 -23.11 -36.18
N VAL A 636 -0.97 -22.12 -35.34
CA VAL A 636 -1.90 -21.54 -34.35
C VAL A 636 -2.32 -20.10 -34.64
N ALA A 637 -1.68 -19.45 -35.61
CA ALA A 637 -1.90 -18.04 -35.93
C ALA A 637 -1.79 -17.73 -37.42
N GLU A 638 -2.32 -16.57 -37.80
CA GLU A 638 -2.00 -15.87 -39.04
C GLU A 638 -0.81 -14.95 -38.77
N VAL A 639 0.24 -15.08 -39.58
CA VAL A 639 1.50 -14.35 -39.43
C VAL A 639 1.71 -13.45 -40.64
N GLU A 640 1.78 -12.14 -40.41
CA GLU A 640 2.07 -11.14 -41.43
C GLU A 640 3.44 -10.52 -41.14
N ALA A 641 4.43 -10.82 -41.98
CA ALA A 641 5.77 -10.28 -41.84
C ALA A 641 5.78 -8.76 -42.07
N ARG A 642 6.55 -8.03 -41.26
CA ARG A 642 6.75 -6.59 -41.36
C ARG A 642 8.04 -6.28 -42.12
N ALA A 643 8.10 -5.11 -42.75
CA ALA A 643 9.27 -4.67 -43.53
C ALA A 643 10.59 -4.67 -42.73
N LEU A 644 10.52 -4.51 -41.41
CA LEU A 644 11.67 -4.39 -40.51
C LEU A 644 12.02 -5.71 -39.80
N GLY A 645 11.58 -6.85 -40.34
CA GLY A 645 11.92 -8.17 -39.80
C GLY A 645 11.09 -8.60 -38.59
N GLY A 646 10.12 -7.80 -38.14
CA GLY A 646 9.11 -8.20 -37.16
C GLY A 646 7.89 -8.88 -37.80
N ALA A 647 6.85 -9.13 -37.01
CA ALA A 647 5.60 -9.69 -37.52
C ALA A 647 4.37 -9.19 -36.74
N ARG A 648 3.24 -9.08 -37.44
CA ARG A 648 1.90 -9.05 -36.83
C ARG A 648 1.41 -10.50 -36.74
N VAL A 649 0.96 -10.91 -35.56
CA VAL A 649 0.51 -12.27 -35.30
C VAL A 649 -0.90 -12.23 -34.74
N THR A 650 -1.84 -12.86 -35.45
CA THR A 650 -3.25 -12.96 -35.06
C THR A 650 -3.59 -14.43 -34.79
N LYS A 651 -3.93 -14.76 -33.56
CA LYS A 651 -4.30 -16.12 -33.17
C LYS A 651 -5.55 -16.58 -33.95
N ARG A 652 -5.50 -17.79 -34.50
CA ARG A 652 -6.63 -18.40 -35.22
C ARG A 652 -7.79 -18.72 -34.27
N GLU A 653 -9.00 -18.67 -34.80
CA GLU A 653 -10.21 -19.07 -34.08
C GLU A 653 -10.12 -20.55 -33.65
N GLY A 654 -10.67 -20.89 -32.48
CA GLY A 654 -10.68 -22.26 -31.94
C GLY A 654 -9.37 -22.74 -31.31
N VAL A 655 -8.24 -22.04 -31.54
CA VAL A 655 -6.96 -22.37 -30.90
C VAL A 655 -7.06 -22.16 -29.38
N THR A 656 -6.59 -23.14 -28.60
CA THR A 656 -6.60 -23.02 -27.13
C THR A 656 -5.56 -22.02 -26.64
N ARG A 657 -5.67 -21.53 -25.41
CA ARG A 657 -4.63 -20.63 -24.86
C ARG A 657 -3.31 -21.35 -24.61
N SER A 658 -3.34 -22.63 -24.23
CA SER A 658 -2.13 -23.43 -24.04
C SER A 658 -1.37 -23.61 -25.35
N ALA A 659 -2.04 -23.99 -26.44
CA ALA A 659 -1.40 -24.12 -27.76
C ALA A 659 -0.82 -22.78 -28.25
N TRP A 660 -1.51 -21.67 -27.97
CA TRP A 660 -1.01 -20.32 -28.27
C TRP A 660 0.29 -20.00 -27.54
N GLU A 661 0.39 -20.31 -26.25
CA GLU A 661 1.61 -20.07 -25.49
C GLU A 661 2.74 -21.05 -25.79
N GLU A 662 2.42 -22.31 -26.10
CA GLU A 662 3.41 -23.30 -26.53
C GLU A 662 4.13 -22.82 -27.79
N ALA A 663 3.40 -22.26 -28.76
CA ALA A 663 3.99 -21.67 -29.96
C ALA A 663 4.85 -20.42 -29.67
N LEU A 664 4.57 -19.71 -28.58
CA LEU A 664 5.32 -18.53 -28.13
C LEU A 664 6.40 -18.85 -27.08
N ALA A 665 6.51 -20.12 -26.65
CA ALA A 665 7.36 -20.53 -25.53
C ALA A 665 8.84 -20.07 -25.63
N PRO A 666 9.48 -20.01 -26.81
CA PRO A 666 10.86 -19.53 -26.94
C PRO A 666 11.08 -18.08 -26.51
N ILE A 667 10.04 -17.25 -26.53
CA ILE A 667 10.10 -15.83 -26.13
C ILE A 667 9.33 -15.53 -24.84
N LEU A 668 8.85 -16.55 -24.13
CA LEU A 668 8.22 -16.41 -22.82
C LEU A 668 9.25 -16.71 -21.72
N PRO A 669 9.66 -15.71 -20.92
CA PRO A 669 10.74 -15.87 -19.96
C PRO A 669 10.34 -16.82 -18.83
N SER A 670 11.29 -17.65 -18.38
CA SER A 670 11.17 -18.39 -17.14
C SER A 670 11.50 -17.50 -15.92
N ALA A 671 11.21 -18.00 -14.72
CA ALA A 671 11.65 -17.36 -13.48
C ALA A 671 13.19 -17.32 -13.33
N GLU A 672 13.92 -18.19 -14.05
CA GLU A 672 15.38 -18.16 -14.10
C GLU A 672 15.88 -17.06 -15.04
N ASP A 673 15.30 -16.94 -16.23
CA ASP A 673 15.62 -15.87 -17.19
C ASP A 673 15.42 -14.48 -16.58
N ALA A 674 14.31 -14.29 -15.87
CA ALA A 674 13.98 -13.04 -15.20
C ALA A 674 14.88 -12.74 -13.98
N ARG A 675 15.57 -13.75 -13.42
CA ARG A 675 16.59 -13.56 -12.37
C ARG A 675 17.95 -13.26 -12.99
N ALA A 676 18.31 -13.97 -14.05
CA ALA A 676 19.56 -13.77 -14.78
C ALA A 676 19.66 -12.37 -15.41
N SER A 677 18.54 -11.81 -15.88
CA SER A 677 18.52 -10.43 -16.41
C SER A 677 18.83 -9.37 -15.34
N ARG A 678 18.50 -9.62 -14.06
CA ARG A 678 18.79 -8.68 -12.97
C ARG A 678 20.26 -8.70 -12.54
N GLY A 679 20.90 -9.87 -12.58
CA GLY A 679 22.29 -10.03 -12.15
C GLY A 679 23.33 -9.36 -13.04
N ARG A 680 22.92 -8.80 -14.19
CA ARG A 680 23.81 -8.08 -15.12
C ARG A 680 23.89 -6.57 -14.89
N VAL A 681 23.08 -6.03 -13.97
CA VAL A 681 22.98 -4.58 -13.66
C VAL A 681 23.69 -4.24 -12.34
N GLY A 682 24.48 -5.18 -11.79
CA GLY A 682 25.22 -5.04 -10.53
C GLY A 682 26.70 -4.78 -10.73
#